data_AF-A0A8C1QAW7-F1
#
_entry.id   AF-A0A8C1QAW7-F1
#
_cell.length_a   1.000
_cell.length_b   1.000
_cell.length_c   1.000
_cell.angle_alpha   90.00
_cell.angle_beta   90.00
_cell.angle_gamma   90.00
#
_symmetry.space_group_name_H-M   'P 1'
#
loop_
_entity.id
_entity.type
_entity.pdbx_description
1 polymer ?
#
loop_
_entity_poly.entity_id
_entity_poly.type
_entity_poly.pdbx_seq_one_letter_code
_entity_poly.pdbx_strand_id
1 'polypeptide(L)'
;MLWKTGLIFLCWGLTSGELQDSQSGTPATPARRTLDFGYVPSGVYDTVAYYEPGAIGILFNMMHAFLYVVQPNPFPEGELGLMFLNFRVIYYEIGFVVCTALGLLFTVLLPLVGLLFCLCRCCDNCGGEMHQRQRKNTDCLRGLLTTLAGVLCAYAANQNLSSQLKSMRRLVKSNLKDLHTFANQTPAQIDYLISQYGTVEHHVLYDLDNVGLLLGGRIHEELGKDVQPALNAALSMTGTMRDTKDALENVSLTLETLQEGTVKLQANLSLVRGSLSNALNDPVCTDPRSSEICRNIRSTLPRLEIAANYSSLPDVTNQLDKVNEVLETDLGQIVEKGYTSFNDTPTLVTDQTRNIVEGVKVLLDDIGSNISTFTKLFPVHSSLTNFTKMISHTHSQIEDIYPQVDQMDFYRWICCITLCCMVVLILTFNFLGLLCGILGFDRHATPTTRGCVSNTGGNLLMAGVGFSFLFSWVLMGVITALFLVGGSLEKLVCEPFQTRQLFKVLDTPNLVNSAWRNFIPGYLYNDPEMDLTAYSLYSNCKDNRGIYSALHLDKIFNISAFLNTSVVSGSRKFEGMKVDLRGIILLESEGKQNLISFTKTGINEIDFAAYLEEVNKGVTRINLVDFASQLDAQADQLFKGTLQTSLKGHANTIRQIHIQQVIPLEQSMVIYPCFIDNTFWFGLGCSTLFLLPSIILSVKLAKFYRRMDTEDDWS
;
A
#
# COMPACT_ATOMS: atom_id res chain seq x y z
N MET A 1 -23.86 41.87 29.65
CA MET A 1 -22.79 40.92 30.03
C MET A 1 -22.28 40.03 28.88
N LEU A 2 -22.83 40.10 27.65
CA LEU A 2 -22.50 39.18 26.54
C LEU A 2 -21.07 39.25 25.95
N TRP A 3 -20.24 40.24 26.35
CA TRP A 3 -18.89 40.42 25.78
C TRP A 3 -17.83 39.43 26.31
N LYS A 4 -18.07 38.77 27.46
CA LYS A 4 -17.06 37.88 28.09
C LYS A 4 -17.08 36.42 27.60
N THR A 5 -18.19 35.93 27.04
CA THR A 5 -18.34 34.52 26.66
C THR A 5 -17.66 34.17 25.34
N GLY A 6 -17.64 35.09 24.37
CA GLY A 6 -17.01 34.86 23.06
C GLY A 6 -15.47 34.75 23.08
N LEU A 7 -14.83 35.11 24.19
CA LEU A 7 -13.36 35.13 24.32
C LEU A 7 -12.76 33.83 24.88
N ILE A 8 -13.59 32.86 25.31
CA ILE A 8 -13.14 31.63 25.97
C ILE A 8 -13.03 30.45 24.99
N PHE A 9 -13.77 30.47 23.88
CA PHE A 9 -13.77 29.40 22.87
C PHE A 9 -12.57 29.41 21.89
N LEU A 10 -11.65 30.37 22.01
CA LEU A 10 -10.54 30.56 21.06
C LEU A 10 -9.24 29.82 21.42
N CYS A 11 -9.20 29.01 22.47
CA CYS A 11 -7.95 28.43 23.00
C CYS A 11 -7.85 26.90 23.04
N TRP A 12 -8.90 26.14 22.71
CA TRP A 12 -8.89 24.66 22.75
C TRP A 12 -9.12 24.08 21.35
N GLY A 13 -8.02 23.82 20.62
CA GLY A 13 -8.06 23.25 19.27
C GLY A 13 -6.72 22.76 18.72
N LEU A 14 -5.70 22.56 19.58
CA LEU A 14 -4.33 22.18 19.19
C LEU A 14 -3.70 21.25 20.23
N THR A 15 -4.09 19.96 20.21
CA THR A 15 -3.35 18.83 20.81
C THR A 15 -4.04 17.51 20.47
N SER A 16 -3.71 16.95 19.31
CA SER A 16 -3.96 15.55 18.93
C SER A 16 -3.12 15.26 17.70
N GLY A 17 -2.09 14.42 17.85
CA GLY A 17 -1.33 13.87 16.74
C GLY A 17 -1.49 12.37 16.70
N GLU A 18 -1.37 11.77 15.52
CA GLU A 18 -1.14 10.34 15.37
C GLU A 18 0.17 10.13 14.62
N LEU A 19 1.02 9.28 15.18
CA LEU A 19 2.31 8.90 14.62
C LEU A 19 2.07 7.93 13.46
N GLN A 20 2.64 8.16 12.28
CA GLN A 20 2.44 7.28 11.14
C GLN A 20 3.40 6.09 11.22
N ASP A 21 2.93 5.01 11.86
CA ASP A 21 3.76 3.87 12.25
C ASP A 21 4.28 3.05 11.07
N SER A 22 5.59 2.77 11.06
CA SER A 22 6.29 2.08 9.97
C SER A 22 6.51 0.61 10.29
N GLN A 23 5.63 -0.26 9.81
CA GLN A 23 5.86 -1.72 9.88
C GLN A 23 6.58 -2.24 8.64
N SER A 24 7.62 -3.06 8.88
CA SER A 24 8.45 -3.66 7.84
C SER A 24 8.70 -5.14 8.14
N GLY A 25 8.69 -5.95 7.08
CA GLY A 25 9.42 -7.21 7.02
C GLY A 25 8.80 -8.44 7.71
N THR A 26 8.30 -9.37 6.90
CA THR A 26 8.72 -10.79 7.01
C THR A 26 8.45 -11.51 5.68
N PRO A 27 9.38 -12.34 5.16
CA PRO A 27 9.19 -13.04 3.90
C PRO A 27 8.39 -14.34 4.09
N ALA A 28 7.44 -14.62 3.20
CA ALA A 28 6.61 -15.82 3.27
C ALA A 28 6.38 -16.48 1.90
N THR A 29 6.97 -17.68 1.71
CA THR A 29 6.66 -18.68 0.67
C THR A 29 6.90 -18.28 -0.81
N PRO A 30 7.08 -19.27 -1.72
CA PRO A 30 7.27 -18.99 -3.15
C PRO A 30 6.04 -18.29 -3.73
N ALA A 31 6.28 -17.32 -4.62
CA ALA A 31 5.25 -16.40 -5.08
C ALA A 31 4.07 -17.14 -5.75
N ARG A 32 2.86 -16.93 -5.21
CA ARG A 32 1.68 -16.84 -6.07
C ARG A 32 1.98 -15.79 -7.13
N ARG A 33 1.95 -16.16 -8.41
CA ARG A 33 1.94 -15.20 -9.51
C ARG A 33 0.65 -14.39 -9.40
N THR A 34 0.73 -13.24 -8.72
CA THR A 34 -0.35 -12.26 -8.73
C THR A 34 -0.50 -11.74 -10.15
N LEU A 35 -1.67 -11.95 -10.75
CA LEU A 35 -1.98 -11.37 -12.05
C LEU A 35 -1.92 -9.85 -11.92
N ASP A 36 -0.87 -9.25 -12.50
CA ASP A 36 -0.75 -7.81 -12.60
C ASP A 36 -1.59 -7.34 -13.78
N PHE A 37 -2.73 -6.73 -13.46
CA PHE A 37 -3.64 -6.11 -14.43
C PHE A 37 -3.21 -4.68 -14.80
N GLY A 38 -2.06 -4.22 -14.28
CA GLY A 38 -1.56 -2.87 -14.41
C GLY A 38 -2.43 -1.81 -13.71
N TYR A 39 -2.12 -0.55 -14.01
CA TYR A 39 -2.87 0.60 -13.51
C TYR A 39 -3.84 1.10 -14.59
N VAL A 40 -5.13 1.19 -14.25
CA VAL A 40 -6.15 1.79 -15.12
C VAL A 40 -5.71 3.21 -15.53
N PRO A 41 -5.62 3.53 -16.84
CA PRO A 41 -5.11 4.83 -17.30
C PRO A 41 -5.86 6.03 -16.72
N SER A 42 -5.23 6.71 -15.74
CA SER A 42 -5.80 7.86 -15.05
C SER A 42 -5.58 9.17 -15.80
N GLY A 43 -6.54 10.09 -15.68
CA GLY A 43 -6.37 11.45 -16.18
C GLY A 43 -5.34 12.25 -15.40
N VAL A 44 -4.65 13.15 -16.09
CA VAL A 44 -4.02 14.32 -15.47
C VAL A 44 -5.13 15.36 -15.32
N TYR A 45 -5.51 15.63 -14.07
CA TYR A 45 -6.53 16.62 -13.71
C TYR A 45 -5.83 17.89 -13.20
N ASP A 46 -6.24 19.06 -13.71
CA ASP A 46 -5.61 20.35 -13.40
C ASP A 46 -6.17 20.99 -12.10
N THR A 47 -7.37 20.61 -11.67
CA THR A 47 -8.10 21.28 -10.58
C THR A 47 -7.60 20.87 -9.20
N VAL A 48 -6.79 21.73 -8.58
CA VAL A 48 -6.54 21.69 -7.14
C VAL A 48 -7.68 22.40 -6.41
N ALA A 49 -8.64 21.64 -5.89
CA ALA A 49 -9.84 22.13 -5.21
C ALA A 49 -9.59 22.62 -3.75
N TYR A 50 -8.43 23.24 -3.49
CA TYR A 50 -8.07 23.77 -2.18
C TYR A 50 -8.36 25.28 -2.10
N TYR A 51 -9.37 25.65 -1.31
CA TYR A 51 -9.67 27.03 -0.97
C TYR A 51 -9.35 27.30 0.50
N GLU A 52 -8.28 28.05 0.74
CA GLU A 52 -7.99 28.60 2.05
C GLU A 52 -8.41 30.08 2.08
N PRO A 53 -9.36 30.48 2.95
CA PRO A 53 -9.78 31.89 3.04
C PRO A 53 -8.73 32.78 3.73
N GLY A 54 -7.66 32.17 4.26
CA GLY A 54 -6.54 32.82 4.94
C GLY A 54 -7.01 33.80 6.01
N ALA A 55 -6.31 34.94 6.09
CA ALA A 55 -6.65 36.01 7.01
C ALA A 55 -8.02 36.68 6.71
N ILE A 56 -8.65 36.48 5.54
CA ILE A 56 -9.93 37.13 5.23
C ILE A 56 -11.14 36.32 5.75
N GLY A 57 -10.98 35.02 6.01
CA GLY A 57 -12.06 34.12 6.47
C GLY A 57 -12.82 34.57 7.73
N ILE A 58 -12.24 35.48 8.50
CA ILE A 58 -12.80 35.94 9.77
C ILE A 58 -13.65 37.21 9.58
N LEU A 59 -13.42 37.97 8.51
CA LEU A 59 -14.39 38.95 8.01
C LEU A 59 -15.66 38.23 7.52
N PHE A 60 -15.50 37.10 6.82
CA PHE A 60 -16.64 36.26 6.42
C PHE A 60 -17.38 35.68 7.63
N ASN A 61 -16.69 35.05 8.60
CA ASN A 61 -17.37 34.52 9.80
C ASN A 61 -18.11 35.61 10.61
N MET A 62 -17.59 36.84 10.68
CA MET A 62 -18.30 37.97 11.29
C MET A 62 -19.49 38.45 10.46
N MET A 63 -19.39 38.46 9.12
CA MET A 63 -20.49 38.75 8.21
C MET A 63 -21.60 37.69 8.33
N HIS A 64 -21.28 36.40 8.28
CA HIS A 64 -22.26 35.33 8.50
C HIS A 64 -22.93 35.47 9.86
N ALA A 65 -22.18 35.68 10.95
CA ALA A 65 -22.75 35.87 12.29
C ALA A 65 -23.73 37.05 12.36
N PHE A 66 -23.47 38.15 11.64
CA PHE A 66 -24.43 39.26 11.53
C PHE A 66 -25.65 38.87 10.67
N LEU A 67 -25.44 38.21 9.53
CA LEU A 67 -26.54 37.75 8.66
C LEU A 67 -27.43 36.68 9.31
N TYR A 68 -26.93 35.85 10.23
CA TYR A 68 -27.76 34.95 11.05
C TYR A 68 -28.57 35.68 12.14
N VAL A 69 -28.16 36.90 12.55
CA VAL A 69 -28.96 37.76 13.45
C VAL A 69 -30.02 38.54 12.68
N VAL A 70 -29.74 38.96 11.45
CA VAL A 70 -30.70 39.57 10.53
C VAL A 70 -31.71 38.54 10.02
N GLN A 71 -31.22 37.38 9.60
CA GLN A 71 -31.96 36.29 8.98
C GLN A 71 -31.65 34.96 9.70
N PRO A 72 -32.37 34.64 10.78
CA PRO A 72 -32.23 33.37 11.50
C PRO A 72 -33.06 32.23 10.88
N ASN A 73 -33.94 32.52 9.92
CA ASN A 73 -34.86 31.52 9.37
C ASN A 73 -34.13 30.57 8.39
N PRO A 74 -34.47 29.27 8.37
CA PRO A 74 -33.94 28.33 7.38
C PRO A 74 -34.53 28.59 5.99
N PHE A 75 -33.80 28.19 4.95
CA PHE A 75 -34.20 28.33 3.54
C PHE A 75 -35.59 27.70 3.26
N PRO A 76 -36.51 28.41 2.56
CA PRO A 76 -37.85 27.92 2.29
C PRO A 76 -37.88 26.87 1.16
N GLU A 77 -37.69 25.60 1.52
CA GLU A 77 -37.83 24.47 0.59
C GLU A 77 -39.29 24.34 0.08
N GLY A 78 -39.48 24.41 -1.25
CA GLY A 78 -40.70 23.93 -1.94
C GLY A 78 -41.40 24.89 -2.92
N GLU A 79 -41.30 26.21 -2.77
CA GLU A 79 -42.18 27.16 -3.50
C GLU A 79 -41.45 28.27 -4.30
N LEU A 80 -40.14 28.13 -4.55
CA LEU A 80 -39.34 29.21 -5.17
C LEU A 80 -39.71 29.52 -6.64
N GLY A 81 -40.43 28.64 -7.34
CA GLY A 81 -40.81 28.83 -8.75
C GLY A 81 -41.76 30.01 -9.03
N LEU A 82 -42.38 30.59 -7.98
CA LEU A 82 -43.26 31.76 -8.07
C LEU A 82 -42.72 32.93 -7.21
N MET A 83 -41.44 33.25 -7.43
CA MET A 83 -40.58 34.09 -6.58
C MET A 83 -41.07 35.51 -6.24
N PHE A 84 -42.13 36.03 -6.89
CA PHE A 84 -42.50 37.46 -6.83
C PHE A 84 -43.81 37.82 -6.12
N LEU A 85 -44.62 36.86 -5.64
CA LEU A 85 -45.97 37.18 -5.11
C LEU A 85 -46.35 36.57 -3.73
N ASN A 86 -45.45 35.82 -3.09
CA ASN A 86 -45.77 35.13 -1.83
C ASN A 86 -45.40 35.93 -0.57
N PHE A 87 -46.40 36.25 0.27
CA PHE A 87 -46.23 36.93 1.57
C PHE A 87 -45.21 36.25 2.52
N ARG A 88 -44.97 34.94 2.38
CA ARG A 88 -43.93 34.21 3.14
C ARG A 88 -42.52 34.73 2.88
N VAL A 89 -42.21 35.24 1.68
CA VAL A 89 -40.90 35.82 1.35
C VAL A 89 -40.67 37.12 2.14
N ILE A 90 -41.73 37.90 2.38
CA ILE A 90 -41.67 39.12 3.20
C ILE A 90 -41.44 38.79 4.69
N TYR A 91 -42.02 37.69 5.18
CA TYR A 91 -41.75 37.17 6.53
C TYR A 91 -40.35 36.59 6.69
N TYR A 92 -39.80 35.97 5.63
CA TYR A 92 -38.40 35.56 5.59
C TYR A 92 -37.51 36.81 5.66
N GLU A 93 -37.60 37.74 4.70
CA GLU A 93 -36.73 38.92 4.59
C GLU A 93 -36.99 40.04 5.62
N ILE A 94 -37.77 39.79 6.69
CA ILE A 94 -38.23 40.83 7.63
C ILE A 94 -37.08 41.59 8.32
N GLY A 95 -35.97 40.90 8.64
CA GLY A 95 -34.78 41.55 9.21
C GLY A 95 -34.07 42.47 8.21
N PHE A 96 -34.00 42.07 6.94
CA PHE A 96 -33.49 42.94 5.87
C PHE A 96 -34.38 44.15 5.68
N VAL A 97 -35.72 44.00 5.68
CA VAL A 97 -36.68 45.11 5.62
C VAL A 97 -36.46 46.10 6.77
N VAL A 98 -36.25 45.63 8.00
CA VAL A 98 -35.96 46.50 9.16
C VAL A 98 -34.61 47.21 9.01
N CYS A 99 -33.55 46.50 8.64
CA CYS A 99 -32.23 47.09 8.43
C CYS A 99 -32.22 48.12 7.28
N THR A 100 -32.91 47.84 6.16
CA THR A 100 -33.07 48.77 5.05
C THR A 100 -33.93 49.97 5.42
N ALA A 101 -34.99 49.81 6.20
CA ALA A 101 -35.78 50.92 6.73
C ALA A 101 -34.94 51.85 7.63
N LEU A 102 -34.10 51.29 8.50
CA LEU A 102 -33.17 52.06 9.34
C LEU A 102 -32.08 52.77 8.52
N GLY A 103 -31.53 52.10 7.49
CA GLY A 103 -30.55 52.68 6.57
C GLY A 103 -31.13 53.85 5.76
N LEU A 104 -32.30 53.68 5.16
CA LEU A 104 -33.03 54.74 4.45
C LEU A 104 -33.43 55.89 5.38
N LEU A 105 -33.88 55.60 6.60
CA LEU A 105 -34.18 56.61 7.61
C LEU A 105 -32.94 57.45 7.94
N PHE A 106 -31.78 56.82 8.11
CA PHE A 106 -30.50 57.52 8.34
C PHE A 106 -30.08 58.36 7.12
N THR A 107 -30.25 57.83 5.90
CA THR A 107 -29.99 58.54 4.63
C THR A 107 -30.89 59.78 4.44
N VAL A 108 -32.12 59.78 4.97
CA VAL A 108 -33.02 60.95 4.94
C VAL A 108 -32.76 61.90 6.12
N LEU A 109 -32.55 61.38 7.34
CA LEU A 109 -32.37 62.22 8.53
C LEU A 109 -31.03 62.94 8.58
N LEU A 110 -29.92 62.33 8.14
CA LEU A 110 -28.61 63.01 8.17
C LEU A 110 -28.53 64.32 7.36
N PRO A 111 -28.99 64.40 6.09
CA PRO A 111 -28.93 65.65 5.35
C PRO A 111 -29.89 66.70 5.93
N LEU A 112 -31.04 66.29 6.48
CA LEU A 112 -31.96 67.19 7.20
C LEU A 112 -31.32 67.75 8.47
N VAL A 113 -30.70 66.90 9.30
CA VAL A 113 -29.97 67.32 10.51
C VAL A 113 -28.75 68.16 10.15
N GLY A 114 -28.03 67.83 9.07
CA GLY A 114 -26.90 68.62 8.58
C GLY A 114 -27.31 70.01 8.07
N LEU A 115 -28.45 70.11 7.38
CA LEU A 115 -29.02 71.37 6.91
C LEU A 115 -29.52 72.21 8.10
N LEU A 116 -30.25 71.62 9.04
CA LEU A 116 -30.68 72.29 10.28
C LEU A 116 -29.48 72.76 11.12
N PHE A 117 -28.46 71.92 11.27
CA PHE A 117 -27.21 72.28 11.97
C PHE A 117 -26.46 73.41 11.25
N CYS A 118 -26.46 73.43 9.92
CA CYS A 118 -25.88 74.51 9.13
C CYS A 118 -26.64 75.82 9.37
N LEU A 119 -27.97 75.84 9.18
CA LEU A 119 -28.81 77.03 9.41
C LEU A 119 -28.69 77.55 10.84
N CYS A 120 -28.88 76.68 11.84
CA CYS A 120 -28.78 77.07 13.25
C CYS A 120 -27.35 77.42 13.70
N ARG A 121 -26.32 77.11 12.89
CA ARG A 121 -24.94 77.60 13.09
C ARG A 121 -24.69 78.93 12.38
N CYS A 122 -25.31 79.17 11.23
CA CYS A 122 -25.34 80.49 10.58
C CYS A 122 -26.18 81.52 11.37
N CYS A 123 -27.02 81.06 12.29
CA CYS A 123 -27.71 81.88 13.31
C CYS A 123 -27.15 81.66 14.73
N ASP A 124 -25.89 81.21 14.85
CA ASP A 124 -25.05 80.95 16.03
C ASP A 124 -25.57 80.03 17.17
N ASN A 125 -26.88 79.83 17.30
CA ASN A 125 -27.53 79.06 18.37
C ASN A 125 -27.04 77.60 18.49
N CYS A 126 -26.78 76.90 17.39
CA CYS A 126 -26.25 75.52 17.43
C CYS A 126 -24.73 75.48 17.66
N GLY A 127 -24.28 76.16 18.70
CA GLY A 127 -22.88 76.18 19.13
C GLY A 127 -21.94 76.92 18.17
N GLY A 128 -22.46 77.88 17.41
CA GLY A 128 -21.67 79.04 16.98
C GLY A 128 -21.16 79.79 18.20
N GLU A 129 -22.04 80.01 19.19
CA GLU A 129 -21.70 80.44 20.55
C GLU A 129 -20.66 79.51 21.21
N MET A 130 -19.58 80.10 21.74
CA MET A 130 -18.31 79.40 22.02
C MET A 130 -18.03 79.10 23.51
N HIS A 131 -19.04 79.08 24.37
CA HIS A 131 -18.86 78.71 25.79
C HIS A 131 -18.11 77.38 25.99
N GLN A 132 -17.15 77.38 26.93
CA GLN A 132 -16.23 76.27 27.17
C GLN A 132 -16.29 75.75 28.61
N ARG A 133 -16.75 74.49 28.79
CA ARG A 133 -16.68 73.78 30.07
C ARG A 133 -15.74 72.58 29.96
N GLN A 134 -14.57 72.65 30.61
CA GLN A 134 -13.59 71.56 30.54
C GLN A 134 -14.12 70.27 31.19
N ARG A 135 -14.02 69.15 30.48
CA ARG A 135 -14.06 67.80 31.08
C ARG A 135 -13.03 66.92 30.38
N LYS A 136 -12.14 66.32 31.17
CA LYS A 136 -11.02 65.49 30.70
C LYS A 136 -11.57 64.16 30.18
N ASN A 137 -11.45 63.88 28.89
CA ASN A 137 -11.89 62.60 28.30
C ASN A 137 -10.93 62.14 27.20
N THR A 138 -10.33 60.96 27.36
CA THR A 138 -9.13 60.54 26.61
C THR A 138 -9.41 59.68 25.38
N ASP A 139 -10.67 59.36 25.09
CA ASP A 139 -11.05 58.33 24.12
C ASP A 139 -10.85 58.69 22.63
N CYS A 140 -10.52 59.95 22.30
CA CYS A 140 -10.59 60.43 20.92
C CYS A 140 -9.67 59.67 19.94
N LEU A 141 -8.45 59.35 20.36
CA LEU A 141 -7.48 58.66 19.50
C LEU A 141 -7.93 57.24 19.14
N ARG A 142 -8.68 56.59 20.04
CA ARG A 142 -9.17 55.22 19.86
C ARG A 142 -10.17 55.13 18.70
N GLY A 143 -11.09 56.08 18.61
CA GLY A 143 -12.06 56.18 17.51
C GLY A 143 -11.36 56.27 16.14
N LEU A 144 -10.41 57.19 15.99
CA LEU A 144 -9.68 57.39 14.74
C LEU A 144 -8.94 56.11 14.28
N LEU A 145 -8.18 55.48 15.18
CA LEU A 145 -7.43 54.25 14.87
C LEU A 145 -8.34 53.13 14.37
N THR A 146 -9.49 52.93 15.01
CA THR A 146 -10.45 51.90 14.59
C THR A 146 -11.12 52.21 13.24
N THR A 147 -11.29 53.47 12.86
CA THR A 147 -11.82 53.83 11.54
C THR A 147 -10.83 53.57 10.39
N LEU A 148 -9.53 53.77 10.63
CA LEU A 148 -8.48 53.44 9.66
C LEU A 148 -8.42 51.92 9.40
N ALA A 149 -8.55 51.10 10.44
CA ALA A 149 -8.65 49.64 10.30
C ALA A 149 -9.88 49.22 9.45
N GLY A 150 -11.03 49.89 9.62
CA GLY A 150 -12.23 49.66 8.80
C GLY A 150 -11.99 49.93 7.31
N VAL A 151 -11.35 51.04 6.96
CA VAL A 151 -11.01 51.39 5.57
C VAL A 151 -10.02 50.39 4.97
N LEU A 152 -8.98 49.99 5.70
CA LEU A 152 -8.02 48.99 5.25
C LEU A 152 -8.67 47.63 4.99
N CYS A 153 -9.62 47.21 5.83
CA CYS A 153 -10.37 45.97 5.63
C CYS A 153 -11.33 46.06 4.43
N ALA A 154 -11.99 47.21 4.22
CA ALA A 154 -12.84 47.44 3.04
C ALA A 154 -12.02 47.41 1.74
N TYR A 155 -10.83 48.02 1.72
CA TYR A 155 -9.91 47.96 0.58
C TYR A 155 -9.40 46.53 0.35
N ALA A 156 -8.97 45.81 1.39
CA ALA A 156 -8.52 44.43 1.29
C ALA A 156 -9.62 43.49 0.77
N ALA A 157 -10.86 43.64 1.25
CA ALA A 157 -12.02 42.90 0.75
C ALA A 157 -12.32 43.22 -0.73
N ASN A 158 -12.25 44.50 -1.13
CA ASN A 158 -12.45 44.93 -2.52
C ASN A 158 -11.43 44.30 -3.49
N GLN A 159 -10.14 44.29 -3.11
CA GLN A 159 -9.08 43.66 -3.91
C GLN A 159 -9.18 42.13 -3.88
N ASN A 160 -9.53 41.52 -2.74
CA ASN A 160 -9.77 40.09 -2.65
C ASN A 160 -10.90 39.66 -3.59
N LEU A 161 -12.03 40.38 -3.65
CA LEU A 161 -13.13 40.01 -4.55
C LEU A 161 -12.70 39.98 -6.02
N SER A 162 -11.96 40.98 -6.52
CA SER A 162 -11.37 40.96 -7.87
C SER A 162 -10.38 39.81 -8.07
N SER A 163 -9.63 39.42 -7.03
CA SER A 163 -8.72 38.26 -7.07
C SER A 163 -9.48 36.93 -7.13
N GLN A 164 -10.53 36.79 -6.31
CA GLN A 164 -11.37 35.59 -6.26
C GLN A 164 -12.17 35.41 -7.55
N LEU A 165 -12.65 36.47 -8.21
CA LEU A 165 -13.28 36.38 -9.53
C LEU A 165 -12.31 35.83 -10.59
N LYS A 166 -11.05 36.27 -10.58
CA LYS A 166 -9.98 35.73 -11.46
C LYS A 166 -9.58 34.30 -11.08
N SER A 167 -9.69 33.93 -9.81
CA SER A 167 -9.49 32.55 -9.36
C SER A 167 -10.65 31.64 -9.78
N MET A 168 -11.89 32.09 -9.63
CA MET A 168 -13.11 31.41 -10.06
C MET A 168 -13.09 31.14 -11.56
N ARG A 169 -12.69 32.10 -12.41
CA ARG A 169 -12.49 31.87 -13.85
C ARG A 169 -11.53 30.72 -14.13
N ARG A 170 -10.38 30.68 -13.44
CA ARG A 170 -9.39 29.60 -13.60
C ARG A 170 -9.95 28.27 -13.11
N LEU A 171 -10.61 28.26 -11.96
CA LEU A 171 -11.21 27.08 -11.35
C LEU A 171 -12.35 26.49 -12.18
N VAL A 172 -13.23 27.33 -12.74
CA VAL A 172 -14.31 26.88 -13.65
C VAL A 172 -13.72 26.35 -14.96
N LYS A 173 -12.69 27.00 -15.51
CA LYS A 173 -12.00 26.50 -16.73
C LYS A 173 -11.27 25.18 -16.47
N SER A 174 -10.62 24.99 -15.32
CA SER A 174 -9.98 23.72 -14.96
C SER A 174 -11.02 22.62 -14.69
N ASN A 175 -12.09 22.89 -13.95
CA ASN A 175 -13.15 21.90 -13.71
C ASN A 175 -13.83 21.44 -15.01
N LEU A 176 -14.12 22.36 -15.94
CA LEU A 176 -14.71 22.00 -17.23
C LEU A 176 -13.72 21.22 -18.12
N LYS A 177 -12.42 21.56 -18.08
CA LYS A 177 -11.36 20.77 -18.72
C LYS A 177 -11.27 19.37 -18.12
N ASP A 178 -11.29 19.24 -16.80
CA ASP A 178 -11.15 17.97 -16.10
C ASP A 178 -12.37 17.06 -16.29
N LEU A 179 -13.57 17.64 -16.32
CA LEU A 179 -14.80 16.92 -16.63
C LEU A 179 -14.82 16.44 -18.10
N HIS A 180 -14.27 17.23 -19.03
CA HIS A 180 -14.06 16.84 -20.43
C HIS A 180 -12.96 15.76 -20.59
N THR A 181 -11.86 15.86 -19.83
CA THR A 181 -10.81 14.82 -19.73
C THR A 181 -11.40 13.52 -19.22
N PHE A 182 -12.17 13.56 -18.12
CA PHE A 182 -12.89 12.41 -17.57
C PHE A 182 -13.84 11.77 -18.58
N ALA A 183 -14.68 12.57 -19.25
CA ALA A 183 -15.64 12.08 -20.23
C ALA A 183 -14.95 11.42 -21.44
N ASN A 184 -13.83 11.97 -21.92
CA ASN A 184 -13.09 11.42 -23.06
C ASN A 184 -12.19 10.22 -22.70
N GLN A 185 -11.82 10.06 -21.43
CA GLN A 185 -11.00 8.93 -20.95
C GLN A 185 -11.82 7.74 -20.45
N THR A 186 -13.06 7.95 -20.02
CA THR A 186 -13.95 6.87 -19.58
C THR A 186 -14.07 5.72 -20.61
N PRO A 187 -14.17 5.95 -21.95
CA PRO A 187 -14.14 4.88 -22.94
C PRO A 187 -12.81 4.12 -22.94
N ALA A 188 -11.68 4.83 -22.95
CA ALA A 188 -10.35 4.21 -22.96
C ALA A 188 -10.05 3.41 -21.68
N GLN A 189 -10.63 3.80 -20.54
CA GLN A 189 -10.56 3.03 -19.29
C GLN A 189 -11.40 1.74 -19.36
N ILE A 190 -12.55 1.77 -20.03
CA ILE A 190 -13.39 0.59 -20.28
C ILE A 190 -12.68 -0.35 -21.27
N ASP A 191 -12.15 0.18 -22.38
CA ASP A 191 -11.37 -0.60 -23.35
C ASP A 191 -10.14 -1.25 -22.70
N TYR A 192 -9.43 -0.50 -21.82
CA TYR A 192 -8.33 -1.03 -21.02
C TYR A 192 -8.77 -2.20 -20.13
N LEU A 193 -9.79 -2.00 -19.28
CA LEU A 193 -10.32 -3.04 -18.39
C LEU A 193 -10.79 -4.29 -19.16
N ILE A 194 -11.31 -4.10 -20.38
CA ILE A 194 -11.72 -5.21 -21.26
C ILE A 194 -10.50 -5.91 -21.86
N SER A 195 -9.46 -5.19 -22.30
CA SER A 195 -8.20 -5.79 -22.75
C SER A 195 -7.49 -6.63 -21.67
N GLN A 196 -7.71 -6.33 -20.39
CA GLN A 196 -7.17 -7.13 -19.28
C GLN A 196 -7.78 -8.55 -19.20
N TYR A 197 -8.87 -8.84 -19.89
CA TYR A 197 -9.30 -10.22 -20.11
C TYR A 197 -8.21 -11.04 -20.82
N GLY A 198 -7.51 -10.46 -21.80
CA GLY A 198 -6.39 -11.09 -22.50
C GLY A 198 -5.23 -11.47 -21.57
N THR A 199 -5.03 -10.74 -20.47
CA THR A 199 -4.04 -11.06 -19.42
C THR A 199 -4.43 -12.34 -18.65
N VAL A 200 -5.72 -12.51 -18.34
CA VAL A 200 -6.25 -13.74 -17.72
C VAL A 200 -6.18 -14.91 -18.71
N GLU A 201 -6.70 -14.69 -19.91
CA GLU A 201 -6.73 -15.66 -21.00
C GLU A 201 -5.33 -16.18 -21.33
N HIS A 202 -4.35 -15.32 -21.49
CA HIS A 202 -2.97 -15.73 -21.76
C HIS A 202 -2.35 -16.55 -20.62
N HIS A 203 -2.60 -16.22 -19.35
CA HIS A 203 -2.10 -17.02 -18.23
C HIS A 203 -2.80 -18.39 -18.14
N VAL A 204 -4.12 -18.46 -18.39
CA VAL A 204 -4.84 -19.73 -18.41
C VAL A 204 -4.43 -20.59 -19.61
N LEU A 205 -4.22 -19.99 -20.79
CA LEU A 205 -3.67 -20.67 -21.97
C LEU A 205 -2.25 -21.21 -21.68
N TYR A 206 -1.40 -20.42 -21.02
CA TYR A 206 -0.07 -20.87 -20.60
C TYR A 206 -0.14 -22.05 -19.62
N ASP A 207 -0.99 -22.00 -18.60
CA ASP A 207 -1.15 -23.10 -17.64
C ASP A 207 -1.76 -24.36 -18.30
N LEU A 208 -2.63 -24.18 -19.30
CA LEU A 208 -3.19 -25.27 -20.12
C LEU A 208 -2.14 -25.92 -21.03
N ASP A 209 -1.28 -25.12 -21.68
CA ASP A 209 -0.17 -25.62 -22.50
C ASP A 209 0.91 -26.31 -21.65
N ASN A 210 1.04 -25.94 -20.38
CA ASN A 210 1.95 -26.56 -19.41
C ASN A 210 1.26 -27.60 -18.50
N VAL A 211 0.08 -28.12 -18.86
CA VAL A 211 -0.69 -29.09 -18.04
C VAL A 211 0.13 -30.34 -17.68
N GLY A 212 0.97 -30.84 -18.59
CA GLY A 212 1.89 -31.95 -18.32
C GLY A 212 2.83 -31.69 -17.15
N LEU A 213 3.36 -30.46 -17.04
CA LEU A 213 4.24 -30.06 -15.94
C LEU A 213 3.44 -29.73 -14.67
N LEU A 214 2.31 -29.01 -14.78
CA LEU A 214 1.56 -28.51 -13.63
C LEU A 214 0.66 -29.56 -12.95
N LEU A 215 0.17 -30.54 -13.71
CA LEU A 215 -0.62 -31.67 -13.22
C LEU A 215 0.22 -32.95 -13.22
N GLY A 216 0.83 -33.30 -14.36
CA GLY A 216 1.64 -34.53 -14.47
C GLY A 216 2.92 -34.50 -13.64
N GLY A 217 3.57 -33.35 -13.52
CA GLY A 217 4.68 -33.14 -12.57
C GLY A 217 4.27 -33.32 -11.11
N ARG A 218 3.04 -32.92 -10.73
CA ARG A 218 2.52 -33.17 -9.37
C ARG A 218 2.08 -34.61 -9.14
N ILE A 219 1.58 -35.30 -10.17
CA ILE A 219 1.30 -36.74 -10.11
C ILE A 219 2.64 -37.51 -9.95
N HIS A 220 3.68 -37.11 -10.67
CA HIS A 220 5.04 -37.64 -10.54
C HIS A 220 5.66 -37.36 -9.16
N GLU A 221 5.53 -36.15 -8.62
CA GLU A 221 6.02 -35.77 -7.29
C GLU A 221 5.32 -36.54 -6.17
N GLU A 222 3.98 -36.68 -6.21
CA GLU A 222 3.22 -37.43 -5.19
C GLU A 222 3.50 -38.94 -5.26
N LEU A 223 3.44 -39.55 -6.46
CA LEU A 223 3.74 -40.98 -6.61
C LEU A 223 5.22 -41.30 -6.40
N GLY A 224 6.12 -40.34 -6.67
CA GLY A 224 7.56 -40.49 -6.54
C GLY A 224 7.99 -40.83 -5.11
N LYS A 225 7.21 -40.41 -4.10
CA LYS A 225 7.41 -40.71 -2.68
C LYS A 225 7.42 -42.21 -2.39
N ASP A 226 6.63 -43.00 -3.11
CA ASP A 226 6.56 -44.47 -3.00
C ASP A 226 7.35 -45.16 -4.13
N VAL A 227 7.27 -44.63 -5.35
CA VAL A 227 7.87 -45.23 -6.56
C VAL A 227 9.40 -45.11 -6.57
N GLN A 228 9.97 -43.96 -6.21
CA GLN A 228 11.43 -43.80 -6.22
C GLN A 228 12.12 -44.68 -5.17
N PRO A 229 11.65 -44.82 -3.91
CA PRO A 229 12.22 -45.79 -2.98
C PRO A 229 12.11 -47.24 -3.48
N ALA A 230 10.99 -47.62 -4.12
CA ALA A 230 10.82 -48.96 -4.67
C ALA A 230 11.78 -49.25 -5.84
N LEU A 231 11.93 -48.33 -6.79
CA LEU A 231 12.86 -48.45 -7.91
C LEU A 231 14.33 -48.38 -7.44
N ASN A 232 14.65 -47.54 -6.44
CA ASN A 232 15.99 -47.50 -5.83
C ASN A 232 16.32 -48.80 -5.09
N ALA A 233 15.37 -49.41 -4.38
CA ALA A 233 15.58 -50.71 -3.74
C ALA A 233 15.79 -51.83 -4.78
N ALA A 234 15.04 -51.82 -5.88
CA ALA A 234 15.24 -52.75 -6.99
C ALA A 234 16.59 -52.56 -7.69
N LEU A 235 17.00 -51.30 -7.94
CA LEU A 235 18.30 -50.98 -8.53
C LEU A 235 19.45 -51.35 -7.58
N SER A 236 19.32 -51.07 -6.29
CA SER A 236 20.28 -51.48 -5.26
C SER A 236 20.42 -53.00 -5.18
N MET A 237 19.34 -53.75 -5.42
CA MET A 237 19.40 -55.21 -5.49
C MET A 237 20.30 -55.70 -6.64
N THR A 238 20.43 -54.96 -7.75
CA THR A 238 21.39 -55.29 -8.82
C THR A 238 22.85 -55.13 -8.37
N GLY A 239 23.11 -54.18 -7.46
CA GLY A 239 24.36 -54.07 -6.72
C GLY A 239 24.53 -55.30 -5.84
N THR A 240 23.59 -55.54 -4.93
CA THR A 240 23.63 -56.67 -3.99
C THR A 240 23.76 -58.04 -4.67
N MET A 241 23.14 -58.27 -5.84
CA MET A 241 23.30 -59.49 -6.63
C MET A 241 24.73 -59.66 -7.14
N ARG A 242 25.34 -58.58 -7.65
CA ARG A 242 26.75 -58.57 -8.11
C ARG A 242 27.70 -58.71 -6.93
N ASP A 243 27.51 -57.92 -5.87
CA ASP A 243 28.29 -58.01 -4.63
C ASP A 243 28.20 -59.42 -4.02
N THR A 244 27.04 -60.09 -4.13
CA THR A 244 26.85 -61.47 -3.66
C THR A 244 27.52 -62.49 -4.59
N LYS A 245 27.46 -62.32 -5.92
CA LYS A 245 28.25 -63.14 -6.85
C LYS A 245 29.73 -63.01 -6.54
N ASP A 246 30.23 -61.78 -6.47
CA ASP A 246 31.65 -61.49 -6.26
C ASP A 246 32.09 -61.96 -4.86
N ALA A 247 31.22 -61.88 -3.84
CA ALA A 247 31.46 -62.48 -2.53
C ALA A 247 31.46 -64.02 -2.56
N LEU A 248 30.56 -64.67 -3.31
CA LEU A 248 30.53 -66.13 -3.45
C LEU A 248 31.70 -66.67 -4.27
N GLU A 249 32.12 -65.98 -5.33
CA GLU A 249 33.36 -66.28 -6.06
C GLU A 249 34.57 -66.11 -5.14
N ASN A 250 34.65 -65.01 -4.38
CA ASN A 250 35.71 -64.83 -3.39
C ASN A 250 35.66 -65.90 -2.28
N VAL A 251 34.49 -66.33 -1.81
CA VAL A 251 34.37 -67.44 -0.83
C VAL A 251 34.79 -68.77 -1.45
N SER A 252 34.43 -69.05 -2.71
CA SER A 252 34.84 -70.27 -3.41
C SER A 252 36.36 -70.31 -3.62
N LEU A 253 36.94 -69.24 -4.16
CA LEU A 253 38.38 -69.09 -4.37
C LEU A 253 39.15 -69.05 -3.05
N THR A 254 38.60 -68.44 -2.00
CA THR A 254 39.20 -68.43 -0.65
C THR A 254 39.10 -69.81 0.00
N LEU A 255 38.00 -70.54 -0.19
CA LEU A 255 37.86 -71.92 0.31
C LEU A 255 38.84 -72.86 -0.39
N GLU A 256 38.96 -72.78 -1.72
CA GLU A 256 39.93 -73.54 -2.50
C GLU A 256 41.37 -73.21 -2.07
N THR A 257 41.74 -71.91 -2.01
CA THR A 257 43.10 -71.50 -1.61
C THR A 257 43.38 -71.72 -0.12
N LEU A 258 42.38 -71.73 0.77
CA LEU A 258 42.54 -72.17 2.17
C LEU A 258 42.65 -73.68 2.28
N GLN A 259 41.96 -74.48 1.46
CA GLN A 259 42.10 -75.94 1.43
C GLN A 259 43.48 -76.32 0.86
N GLU A 260 43.87 -75.81 -0.31
CA GLU A 260 45.23 -75.93 -0.85
C GLU A 260 46.28 -75.42 0.15
N GLY A 261 46.07 -74.23 0.70
CA GLY A 261 46.96 -73.57 1.65
C GLY A 261 47.12 -74.38 2.92
N THR A 262 46.05 -75.04 3.39
CA THR A 262 46.06 -75.96 4.53
C THR A 262 46.77 -77.26 4.19
N VAL A 263 46.61 -77.83 3.00
CA VAL A 263 47.39 -79.00 2.55
C VAL A 263 48.88 -78.66 2.46
N LYS A 264 49.23 -77.51 1.85
CA LYS A 264 50.59 -77.00 1.71
C LYS A 264 51.22 -76.66 3.08
N LEU A 265 50.48 -76.02 3.97
CA LEU A 265 50.90 -75.70 5.33
C LEU A 265 51.03 -76.96 6.19
N GLN A 266 50.12 -77.93 6.10
CA GLN A 266 50.17 -79.18 6.85
C GLN A 266 51.37 -80.04 6.40
N ALA A 267 51.66 -80.07 5.09
CA ALA A 267 52.87 -80.67 4.56
C ALA A 267 54.13 -79.97 5.12
N ASN A 268 54.20 -78.63 5.06
CA ASN A 268 55.33 -77.85 5.57
C ASN A 268 55.53 -78.00 7.09
N LEU A 269 54.47 -77.88 7.90
CA LEU A 269 54.52 -78.08 9.35
C LEU A 269 54.89 -79.52 9.71
N SER A 270 54.39 -80.53 8.98
CA SER A 270 54.77 -81.92 9.22
C SER A 270 56.21 -82.23 8.78
N LEU A 271 56.72 -81.59 7.73
CA LEU A 271 58.13 -81.65 7.33
C LEU A 271 59.05 -81.00 8.37
N VAL A 272 58.68 -79.82 8.89
CA VAL A 272 59.40 -79.15 9.99
C VAL A 272 59.35 -79.99 11.26
N ARG A 273 58.18 -80.52 11.65
CA ARG A 273 58.00 -81.41 12.80
C ARG A 273 58.85 -82.68 12.69
N GLY A 274 58.90 -83.31 11.51
CA GLY A 274 59.76 -84.46 11.24
C GLY A 274 61.26 -84.11 11.30
N SER A 275 61.65 -82.98 10.71
CA SER A 275 63.04 -82.49 10.70
C SER A 275 63.54 -82.16 12.10
N LEU A 276 62.73 -81.45 12.91
CA LEU A 276 63.02 -81.17 14.31
C LEU A 276 63.06 -82.46 15.15
N SER A 277 62.13 -83.39 14.93
CA SER A 277 62.15 -84.70 15.63
C SER A 277 63.42 -85.50 15.34
N ASN A 278 63.93 -85.44 14.10
CA ASN A 278 65.19 -86.07 13.70
C ASN A 278 66.42 -85.34 14.28
N ALA A 279 66.44 -84.01 14.28
CA ALA A 279 67.51 -83.23 14.90
C ALA A 279 67.64 -83.54 16.41
N LEU A 280 66.53 -83.78 17.10
CA LEU A 280 66.48 -84.16 18.52
C LEU A 280 66.90 -85.64 18.79
N ASN A 281 67.43 -86.34 17.78
CA ASN A 281 68.15 -87.61 17.94
C ASN A 281 69.68 -87.45 17.91
N ASP A 282 70.19 -86.23 17.79
CA ASP A 282 71.63 -85.92 17.90
C ASP A 282 72.19 -86.42 19.26
N PRO A 283 73.37 -87.07 19.30
CA PRO A 283 73.97 -87.57 20.54
C PRO A 283 74.14 -86.50 21.63
N VAL A 284 74.24 -85.21 21.29
CA VAL A 284 74.25 -84.10 22.28
C VAL A 284 73.00 -84.12 23.18
N CYS A 285 71.84 -84.57 22.67
CA CYS A 285 70.62 -84.72 23.47
C CYS A 285 70.65 -85.87 24.50
N THR A 286 71.74 -86.66 24.56
CA THR A 286 71.99 -87.66 25.61
C THR A 286 72.82 -87.13 26.78
N ASP A 287 73.44 -85.94 26.64
CA ASP A 287 74.17 -85.29 27.72
C ASP A 287 73.22 -84.83 28.85
N PRO A 288 73.57 -85.00 30.14
CA PRO A 288 72.70 -84.65 31.26
C PRO A 288 72.22 -83.19 31.28
N ARG A 289 72.97 -82.22 30.75
CA ARG A 289 72.55 -80.80 30.69
C ARG A 289 71.66 -80.50 29.49
N SER A 290 71.85 -81.18 28.37
CA SER A 290 71.11 -80.91 27.12
C SER A 290 69.87 -81.77 26.96
N SER A 291 69.81 -82.94 27.61
CA SER A 291 68.69 -83.89 27.50
C SER A 291 67.34 -83.30 27.93
N GLU A 292 67.31 -82.44 28.95
CA GLU A 292 66.06 -81.80 29.39
C GLU A 292 65.55 -80.76 28.39
N ILE A 293 66.45 -79.95 27.81
CA ILE A 293 66.11 -78.99 26.74
C ILE A 293 65.56 -79.73 25.52
N CYS A 294 66.26 -80.78 25.06
CA CYS A 294 65.79 -81.60 23.93
C CYS A 294 64.44 -82.28 24.20
N ARG A 295 64.19 -82.72 25.44
CA ARG A 295 62.92 -83.33 25.87
C ARG A 295 61.78 -82.31 25.88
N ASN A 296 62.04 -81.08 26.31
CA ASN A 296 61.07 -79.99 26.30
C ASN A 296 60.69 -79.58 24.87
N ILE A 297 61.66 -79.43 23.95
CA ILE A 297 61.36 -79.19 22.52
C ILE A 297 60.56 -80.38 21.95
N ARG A 298 60.96 -81.62 22.23
CA ARG A 298 60.24 -82.82 21.75
C ARG A 298 58.80 -82.90 22.28
N SER A 299 58.50 -82.34 23.45
CA SER A 299 57.14 -82.28 24.01
C SER A 299 56.23 -81.24 23.37
N THR A 300 56.78 -80.19 22.73
CA THR A 300 55.99 -79.15 22.04
C THR A 300 55.75 -79.46 20.56
N LEU A 301 56.59 -80.29 19.91
CA LEU A 301 56.41 -80.71 18.51
C LEU A 301 55.01 -81.23 18.12
N PRO A 302 54.25 -81.96 18.97
CA PRO A 302 52.89 -82.37 18.62
C PRO A 302 51.91 -81.20 18.43
N ARG A 303 52.18 -80.03 19.04
CA ARG A 303 51.34 -78.82 18.94
C ARG A 303 51.62 -77.99 17.68
N LEU A 304 52.63 -78.37 16.89
CA LEU A 304 52.94 -77.74 15.60
C LEU A 304 52.02 -78.30 14.51
N GLU A 305 50.74 -77.96 14.62
CA GLU A 305 49.65 -78.43 13.76
C GLU A 305 48.64 -77.29 13.51
N ILE A 306 47.82 -77.44 12.46
CA ILE A 306 46.80 -76.46 12.07
C ILE A 306 45.62 -76.48 13.06
N ALA A 307 44.98 -75.33 13.27
CA ALA A 307 43.83 -75.21 14.16
C ALA A 307 42.51 -75.59 13.48
N ALA A 308 42.27 -75.00 12.30
CA ALA A 308 41.06 -75.10 11.50
C ALA A 308 41.08 -76.29 10.50
N ASN A 309 39.90 -76.71 10.05
CA ASN A 309 39.69 -77.81 9.11
C ASN A 309 38.73 -77.43 7.96
N TYR A 310 39.22 -76.58 7.05
CA TYR A 310 38.45 -76.09 5.90
C TYR A 310 37.98 -77.18 4.92
N SER A 311 38.49 -78.40 5.02
CA SER A 311 38.03 -79.57 4.24
C SER A 311 36.71 -80.18 4.73
N SER A 312 36.14 -79.67 5.83
CA SER A 312 34.81 -80.08 6.33
C SER A 312 33.70 -79.05 6.07
N LEU A 313 34.04 -77.91 5.46
CA LEU A 313 33.07 -76.90 5.03
C LEU A 313 32.41 -77.31 3.71
N PRO A 314 31.12 -77.02 3.49
CA PRO A 314 30.45 -77.33 2.24
C PRO A 314 30.95 -76.46 1.07
N ASP A 315 30.71 -76.95 -0.14
CA ASP A 315 30.90 -76.19 -1.38
C ASP A 315 29.73 -75.23 -1.62
N VAL A 316 30.02 -74.06 -2.20
CA VAL A 316 29.05 -73.00 -2.55
C VAL A 316 28.79 -72.90 -4.06
N THR A 317 29.45 -73.72 -4.89
CA THR A 317 29.38 -73.65 -6.36
C THR A 317 27.93 -73.75 -6.88
N ASN A 318 27.11 -74.64 -6.31
CA ASN A 318 25.68 -74.78 -6.66
C ASN A 318 24.84 -73.51 -6.39
N GLN A 319 25.19 -72.74 -5.37
CA GLN A 319 24.55 -71.45 -5.07
C GLN A 319 25.08 -70.36 -6.01
N LEU A 320 26.38 -70.38 -6.31
CA LEU A 320 27.02 -69.48 -7.28
C LEU A 320 26.47 -69.66 -8.71
N ASP A 321 26.29 -70.90 -9.18
CA ASP A 321 25.72 -71.22 -10.49
C ASP A 321 24.30 -70.64 -10.65
N LYS A 322 23.46 -70.76 -9.62
CA LYS A 322 22.10 -70.17 -9.62
C LYS A 322 22.12 -68.64 -9.54
N VAL A 323 23.13 -68.04 -8.90
CA VAL A 323 23.32 -66.58 -8.91
C VAL A 323 23.78 -66.12 -10.30
N ASN A 324 24.60 -66.90 -11.00
CA ASN A 324 24.97 -66.65 -12.39
C ASN A 324 23.75 -66.77 -13.33
N GLU A 325 22.89 -67.79 -13.18
CA GLU A 325 21.62 -67.92 -13.92
C GLU A 325 20.71 -66.69 -13.72
N VAL A 326 20.61 -66.17 -12.49
CA VAL A 326 19.89 -64.93 -12.19
C VAL A 326 20.55 -63.71 -12.83
N LEU A 327 21.87 -63.67 -12.95
CA LEU A 327 22.60 -62.55 -13.55
C LEU A 327 22.62 -62.56 -15.09
N GLU A 328 22.04 -63.57 -15.75
CA GLU A 328 21.79 -63.52 -17.20
C GLU A 328 20.72 -62.47 -17.57
N THR A 329 19.82 -62.11 -16.65
CA THR A 329 18.86 -61.00 -16.85
C THR A 329 19.45 -59.68 -16.36
N ASP A 330 19.52 -58.66 -17.21
CA ASP A 330 19.89 -57.30 -16.76
C ASP A 330 18.69 -56.61 -16.08
N LEU A 331 18.50 -56.93 -14.79
CA LEU A 331 17.53 -56.25 -13.94
C LEU A 331 17.80 -54.73 -13.83
N GLY A 332 19.05 -54.28 -14.03
CA GLY A 332 19.39 -52.85 -14.05
C GLY A 332 18.72 -52.14 -15.23
N GLN A 333 18.86 -52.69 -16.43
CA GLN A 333 18.18 -52.18 -17.63
C GLN A 333 16.65 -52.21 -17.47
N ILE A 334 16.07 -53.25 -16.86
CA ILE A 334 14.62 -53.34 -16.63
C ILE A 334 14.15 -52.26 -15.62
N VAL A 335 14.96 -51.94 -14.60
CA VAL A 335 14.64 -50.86 -13.64
C VAL A 335 14.86 -49.46 -14.27
N GLU A 336 15.81 -49.28 -15.19
CA GLU A 336 15.93 -48.05 -16.00
C GLU A 336 14.72 -47.85 -16.93
N LYS A 337 14.15 -48.90 -17.53
CA LYS A 337 12.85 -48.82 -18.22
C LYS A 337 11.74 -48.36 -17.27
N GLY A 338 11.73 -48.87 -16.03
CA GLY A 338 10.80 -48.42 -14.98
C GLY A 338 10.94 -46.92 -14.67
N TYR A 339 12.17 -46.42 -14.53
CA TYR A 339 12.45 -45.00 -14.34
C TYR A 339 12.03 -44.14 -15.52
N THR A 340 12.33 -44.56 -16.75
CA THR A 340 11.94 -43.79 -17.95
C THR A 340 10.44 -43.78 -18.15
N SER A 341 9.75 -44.93 -18.00
CA SER A 341 8.28 -45.01 -18.04
C SER A 341 7.61 -44.15 -16.96
N PHE A 342 8.17 -44.09 -15.75
CA PHE A 342 7.66 -43.22 -14.69
C PHE A 342 7.91 -41.73 -14.97
N ASN A 343 9.11 -41.37 -15.43
CA ASN A 343 9.48 -39.98 -15.76
C ASN A 343 8.71 -39.41 -16.96
N ASP A 344 8.11 -40.27 -17.79
CA ASP A 344 7.24 -39.89 -18.91
C ASP A 344 5.79 -39.55 -18.49
N THR A 345 5.46 -39.62 -17.19
CA THR A 345 4.14 -39.20 -16.64
C THR A 345 3.66 -37.82 -17.13
N PRO A 346 4.51 -36.76 -17.26
CA PRO A 346 4.10 -35.47 -17.80
C PRO A 346 3.61 -35.50 -19.26
N THR A 347 4.19 -36.34 -20.12
CA THR A 347 3.79 -36.44 -21.54
C THR A 347 2.48 -37.22 -21.66
N LEU A 348 2.36 -38.35 -20.94
CA LEU A 348 1.14 -39.15 -20.81
C LEU A 348 -0.06 -38.30 -20.36
N VAL A 349 0.15 -37.41 -19.38
CA VAL A 349 -0.88 -36.46 -18.93
C VAL A 349 -1.22 -35.43 -20.00
N THR A 350 -0.23 -34.94 -20.75
CA THR A 350 -0.46 -33.98 -21.86
C THR A 350 -1.32 -34.61 -22.95
N ASP A 351 -0.98 -35.81 -23.41
CA ASP A 351 -1.72 -36.51 -24.47
C ASP A 351 -3.14 -36.88 -24.05
N GLN A 352 -3.33 -37.40 -22.82
CA GLN A 352 -4.66 -37.76 -22.32
C GLN A 352 -5.56 -36.54 -22.06
N THR A 353 -4.98 -35.39 -21.69
CA THR A 353 -5.77 -34.17 -21.42
C THR A 353 -5.98 -33.29 -22.65
N ARG A 354 -5.26 -33.53 -23.76
CA ARG A 354 -5.25 -32.70 -24.98
C ARG A 354 -6.64 -32.26 -25.46
N ASN A 355 -7.58 -33.18 -25.58
CA ASN A 355 -8.95 -32.89 -26.06
C ASN A 355 -9.75 -32.01 -25.09
N ILE A 356 -9.50 -32.13 -23.78
CA ILE A 356 -10.12 -31.29 -22.75
C ILE A 356 -9.48 -29.90 -22.77
N VAL A 357 -8.15 -29.82 -22.91
CA VAL A 357 -7.41 -28.57 -23.08
C VAL A 357 -7.91 -27.80 -24.31
N GLU A 358 -7.92 -28.41 -25.49
CA GLU A 358 -8.46 -27.83 -26.72
C GLU A 358 -9.91 -27.38 -26.55
N GLY A 359 -10.74 -28.21 -25.90
CA GLY A 359 -12.12 -27.89 -25.57
C GLY A 359 -12.30 -26.74 -24.56
N VAL A 360 -11.29 -26.39 -23.77
CA VAL A 360 -11.29 -25.23 -22.86
C VAL A 360 -10.72 -23.99 -23.56
N LYS A 361 -9.69 -24.11 -24.42
CA LYS A 361 -9.17 -22.99 -25.22
C LYS A 361 -10.28 -22.32 -26.04
N VAL A 362 -11.04 -23.12 -26.80
CA VAL A 362 -12.19 -22.64 -27.61
C VAL A 362 -13.28 -21.97 -26.75
N LEU A 363 -13.39 -22.31 -25.46
CA LEU A 363 -14.33 -21.67 -24.54
C LEU A 363 -13.80 -20.35 -23.99
N LEU A 364 -12.48 -20.18 -23.85
CA LEU A 364 -11.86 -18.88 -23.55
C LEU A 364 -11.98 -17.95 -24.76
N ASP A 365 -11.68 -18.44 -25.97
CA ASP A 365 -11.84 -17.68 -27.22
C ASP A 365 -13.28 -17.16 -27.39
N ASP A 366 -14.28 -18.02 -27.11
CA ASP A 366 -15.71 -17.64 -27.16
C ASP A 366 -16.04 -16.56 -26.12
N ILE A 367 -15.57 -16.69 -24.88
CA ILE A 367 -15.74 -15.66 -23.83
C ILE A 367 -15.09 -14.34 -24.26
N GLY A 368 -13.87 -14.34 -24.81
CA GLY A 368 -13.19 -13.15 -25.32
C GLY A 368 -13.94 -12.49 -26.49
N SER A 369 -14.52 -13.31 -27.39
CA SER A 369 -15.36 -12.83 -28.49
C SER A 369 -16.66 -12.18 -27.99
N ASN A 370 -17.27 -12.74 -26.95
CA ASN A 370 -18.48 -12.21 -26.32
C ASN A 370 -18.19 -10.91 -25.57
N ILE A 371 -17.09 -10.83 -24.80
CA ILE A 371 -16.66 -9.61 -24.09
C ILE A 371 -16.32 -8.48 -25.08
N SER A 372 -15.58 -8.76 -26.15
CA SER A 372 -15.23 -7.75 -27.17
C SER A 372 -16.40 -7.35 -28.08
N THR A 373 -17.46 -8.16 -28.12
CA THR A 373 -18.74 -7.80 -28.76
C THR A 373 -19.60 -6.94 -27.82
N PHE A 374 -19.61 -7.26 -26.52
CA PHE A 374 -20.27 -6.49 -25.47
C PHE A 374 -19.82 -5.02 -25.44
N THR A 375 -18.53 -4.71 -25.65
CA THR A 375 -18.04 -3.32 -25.72
C THR A 375 -18.79 -2.49 -26.77
N LYS A 376 -19.12 -3.10 -27.91
CA LYS A 376 -19.79 -2.44 -29.06
C LYS A 376 -21.29 -2.25 -28.83
N LEU A 377 -21.87 -2.99 -27.89
CA LEU A 377 -23.28 -2.88 -27.49
C LEU A 377 -23.51 -1.86 -26.36
N PHE A 378 -22.45 -1.46 -25.65
CA PHE A 378 -22.56 -0.55 -24.52
C PHE A 378 -22.83 0.90 -25.02
N PRO A 379 -24.00 1.51 -24.71
CA PRO A 379 -24.36 2.85 -25.20
C PRO A 379 -23.61 3.99 -24.50
N VAL A 380 -22.49 3.69 -23.85
CA VAL A 380 -21.64 4.66 -23.17
C VAL A 380 -20.99 5.63 -24.15
N HIS A 381 -20.63 5.21 -25.37
CA HIS A 381 -20.05 6.14 -26.35
C HIS A 381 -21.03 7.24 -26.79
N SER A 382 -22.30 6.91 -27.06
CA SER A 382 -23.32 7.92 -27.39
C SER A 382 -23.71 8.77 -26.17
N SER A 383 -23.85 8.16 -24.99
CA SER A 383 -24.17 8.86 -23.75
C SER A 383 -23.07 9.85 -23.34
N LEU A 384 -21.79 9.43 -23.43
CA LEU A 384 -20.65 10.32 -23.20
C LEU A 384 -20.50 11.36 -24.30
N THR A 385 -20.81 11.06 -25.56
CA THR A 385 -20.80 12.08 -26.63
C THR A 385 -21.83 13.18 -26.34
N ASN A 386 -23.03 12.82 -25.87
CA ASN A 386 -24.03 13.79 -25.42
C ASN A 386 -23.57 14.57 -24.18
N PHE A 387 -22.88 13.92 -23.23
CA PHE A 387 -22.31 14.58 -22.04
C PHE A 387 -21.17 15.55 -22.39
N THR A 388 -20.21 15.15 -23.24
CA THR A 388 -19.15 16.02 -23.78
C THR A 388 -19.72 17.19 -24.58
N LYS A 389 -20.84 16.99 -25.28
CA LYS A 389 -21.60 18.06 -25.97
C LYS A 389 -22.27 19.02 -24.98
N MET A 390 -22.81 18.53 -23.86
CA MET A 390 -23.32 19.37 -22.76
C MET A 390 -22.18 20.22 -22.15
N ILE A 391 -21.04 19.60 -21.83
CA ILE A 391 -19.87 20.27 -21.23
C ILE A 391 -19.35 21.38 -22.15
N SER A 392 -19.16 21.09 -23.45
CA SER A 392 -18.66 22.07 -24.42
C SER A 392 -19.65 23.21 -24.69
N HIS A 393 -20.96 22.94 -24.75
CA HIS A 393 -21.97 24.00 -24.84
C HIS A 393 -21.98 24.90 -23.60
N THR A 394 -21.94 24.31 -22.40
CA THR A 394 -21.86 25.02 -21.13
C THR A 394 -20.56 25.84 -21.04
N HIS A 395 -19.44 25.29 -21.52
CA HIS A 395 -18.16 26.01 -21.56
C HIS A 395 -18.23 27.26 -22.44
N SER A 396 -18.81 27.17 -23.64
CA SER A 396 -19.01 28.32 -24.54
C SER A 396 -19.85 29.40 -23.87
N GLN A 397 -21.02 29.05 -23.33
CA GLN A 397 -21.91 30.00 -22.66
C GLN A 397 -21.23 30.72 -21.49
N ILE A 398 -20.34 30.04 -20.76
CA ILE A 398 -19.57 30.64 -19.67
C ILE A 398 -18.47 31.58 -20.20
N GLU A 399 -17.78 31.23 -21.31
CA GLU A 399 -16.76 32.12 -21.89
C GLU A 399 -17.37 33.39 -22.51
N ASP A 400 -18.57 33.30 -23.09
CA ASP A 400 -19.33 34.46 -23.60
C ASP A 400 -19.73 35.46 -22.49
N ILE A 401 -19.88 34.98 -21.25
CA ILE A 401 -20.26 35.81 -20.09
C ILE A 401 -19.04 36.51 -19.44
N TYR A 402 -17.83 35.96 -19.56
CA TYR A 402 -16.64 36.51 -18.88
C TYR A 402 -16.32 37.98 -19.21
N PRO A 403 -16.45 38.49 -20.46
CA PRO A 403 -16.22 39.91 -20.76
C PRO A 403 -17.17 40.85 -20.02
N GLN A 404 -18.42 40.44 -19.80
CA GLN A 404 -19.41 41.21 -19.05
C GLN A 404 -19.07 41.23 -17.56
N VAL A 405 -18.60 40.10 -17.00
CA VAL A 405 -18.14 40.00 -15.62
C VAL A 405 -16.90 40.87 -15.36
N ASP A 406 -15.95 40.92 -16.30
CA ASP A 406 -14.77 41.80 -16.17
C ASP A 406 -15.14 43.29 -16.23
N GLN A 407 -16.10 43.68 -17.09
CA GLN A 407 -16.63 45.05 -17.10
C GLN A 407 -17.33 45.39 -15.78
N MET A 408 -18.18 44.50 -15.25
CA MET A 408 -18.83 44.70 -13.96
C MET A 408 -17.83 44.80 -12.80
N ASP A 409 -16.80 43.95 -12.75
CA ASP A 409 -15.77 44.04 -11.71
C ASP A 409 -14.97 45.34 -11.80
N PHE A 410 -14.67 45.83 -13.00
CA PHE A 410 -14.01 47.11 -13.21
C PHE A 410 -14.82 48.30 -12.65
N TYR A 411 -16.11 48.39 -12.99
CA TYR A 411 -17.00 49.44 -12.45
C TYR A 411 -17.18 49.32 -10.93
N ARG A 412 -17.35 48.09 -10.42
CA ARG A 412 -17.45 47.78 -8.98
C ARG A 412 -16.19 48.23 -8.23
N TRP A 413 -15.02 47.87 -8.74
CA TRP A 413 -13.71 48.16 -8.16
C TRP A 413 -13.42 49.67 -8.09
N ILE A 414 -13.72 50.41 -9.16
CA ILE A 414 -13.63 51.88 -9.18
C ILE A 414 -14.57 52.48 -8.13
N CYS A 415 -15.84 52.08 -8.12
CA CYS A 415 -16.83 52.60 -7.17
C CYS A 415 -16.39 52.38 -5.71
N CYS A 416 -15.96 51.17 -5.36
CA CYS A 416 -15.45 50.87 -4.02
C CYS A 416 -14.21 51.71 -3.64
N ILE A 417 -13.30 51.98 -4.58
CA ILE A 417 -12.16 52.87 -4.34
C ILE A 417 -12.60 54.32 -4.14
N THR A 418 -13.51 54.85 -4.96
CA THR A 418 -14.05 56.22 -4.78
C THR A 418 -14.68 56.39 -3.40
N LEU A 419 -15.45 55.42 -2.92
CA LEU A 419 -16.05 55.44 -1.59
C LEU A 419 -14.99 55.37 -0.48
N CYS A 420 -13.97 54.52 -0.63
CA CYS A 420 -12.83 54.49 0.30
C CYS A 420 -12.12 55.85 0.35
N CYS A 421 -11.88 56.50 -0.79
CA CYS A 421 -11.27 57.83 -0.87
C CYS A 421 -12.11 58.92 -0.19
N MET A 422 -13.46 58.86 -0.28
CA MET A 422 -14.34 59.78 0.48
C MET A 422 -14.17 59.62 2.00
N VAL A 423 -14.09 58.39 2.49
CA VAL A 423 -13.86 58.12 3.92
C VAL A 423 -12.44 58.55 4.33
N VAL A 424 -11.42 58.24 3.54
CA VAL A 424 -10.03 58.70 3.79
C VAL A 424 -9.95 60.22 3.85
N LEU A 425 -10.63 60.95 2.97
CA LEU A 425 -10.69 62.41 2.99
C LEU A 425 -11.29 62.95 4.30
N ILE A 426 -12.40 62.36 4.77
CA ILE A 426 -12.97 62.70 6.09
C ILE A 426 -11.94 62.42 7.20
N LEU A 427 -11.24 61.29 7.14
CA LEU A 427 -10.25 60.92 8.16
C LEU A 427 -8.99 61.80 8.12
N THR A 428 -8.52 62.28 6.96
CA THR A 428 -7.36 63.18 6.88
C THR A 428 -7.69 64.59 7.40
N PHE A 429 -8.86 65.15 7.09
CA PHE A 429 -9.30 66.41 7.70
C PHE A 429 -9.45 66.30 9.22
N ASN A 430 -10.00 65.18 9.72
CA ASN A 430 -10.10 64.93 11.16
C ASN A 430 -8.72 64.73 11.81
N PHE A 431 -7.82 63.95 11.21
CA PHE A 431 -6.47 63.72 11.75
C PHE A 431 -5.61 64.99 11.74
N LEU A 432 -5.58 65.73 10.63
CA LEU A 432 -4.84 66.99 10.54
C LEU A 432 -5.43 68.05 11.48
N GLY A 433 -6.75 68.09 11.62
CA GLY A 433 -7.44 68.93 12.59
C GLY A 433 -7.08 68.61 14.05
N LEU A 434 -6.99 67.33 14.41
CA LEU A 434 -6.49 66.89 15.72
C LEU A 434 -5.00 67.22 15.90
N LEU A 435 -4.17 67.00 14.89
CA LEU A 435 -2.72 67.19 14.96
C LEU A 435 -2.36 68.68 15.09
N CYS A 436 -2.91 69.55 14.25
CA CYS A 436 -2.75 71.01 14.38
C CYS A 436 -3.44 71.55 15.64
N GLY A 437 -4.55 70.95 16.05
CA GLY A 437 -5.21 71.26 17.33
C GLY A 437 -4.29 71.03 18.52
N ILE A 438 -3.77 69.81 18.67
CA ILE A 438 -2.91 69.37 19.78
C ILE A 438 -1.55 70.08 19.76
N LEU A 439 -0.86 70.13 18.61
CA LEU A 439 0.45 70.78 18.51
C LEU A 439 0.38 72.31 18.62
N GLY A 440 -0.78 72.91 18.30
CA GLY A 440 -1.05 74.33 18.49
C GLY A 440 -1.66 74.68 19.85
N PHE A 441 -1.93 73.70 20.73
CA PHE A 441 -2.64 73.94 21.99
C PHE A 441 -1.71 74.50 23.07
N ASP A 442 -1.77 75.81 23.29
CA ASP A 442 -1.24 76.43 24.49
C ASP A 442 -2.26 76.32 25.64
N ARG A 443 -1.77 76.01 26.85
CA ARG A 443 -2.53 75.88 28.08
C ARG A 443 -2.70 77.21 28.82
N HIS A 444 -1.91 78.22 28.48
CA HIS A 444 -1.91 79.55 29.10
C HIS A 444 -2.53 80.63 28.20
N ALA A 445 -2.68 80.37 26.89
CA ALA A 445 -3.43 81.23 25.99
C ALA A 445 -4.93 81.20 26.32
N THR A 446 -5.55 82.38 26.34
CA THR A 446 -6.99 82.56 26.56
C THR A 446 -7.79 82.29 25.27
N PRO A 447 -9.13 82.15 25.32
CA PRO A 447 -9.92 81.80 24.14
C PRO A 447 -9.77 82.77 22.96
N THR A 448 -9.60 84.06 23.24
CA THR A 448 -9.39 85.15 22.27
C THR A 448 -7.95 85.28 21.77
N THR A 449 -6.98 84.62 22.41
CA THR A 449 -5.54 84.75 22.10
C THR A 449 -4.92 83.49 21.49
N ARG A 450 -5.71 82.45 21.23
CA ARG A 450 -5.28 81.18 20.60
C ARG A 450 -4.44 81.37 19.32
N GLY A 451 -3.32 80.66 19.26
CA GLY A 451 -2.38 80.67 18.14
C GLY A 451 -2.95 80.14 16.82
N CYS A 452 -2.41 80.63 15.70
CA CYS A 452 -2.89 80.35 14.35
C CYS A 452 -2.98 78.85 14.01
N VAL A 453 -2.02 78.04 14.49
CA VAL A 453 -1.99 76.58 14.27
C VAL A 453 -3.18 75.89 14.94
N SER A 454 -3.53 76.27 16.17
CA SER A 454 -4.71 75.72 16.87
C SER A 454 -6.00 76.12 16.15
N ASN A 455 -6.13 77.41 15.78
CA ASN A 455 -7.32 77.91 15.07
C ASN A 455 -7.52 77.19 13.72
N THR A 456 -6.41 76.91 13.02
CA THR A 456 -6.40 76.11 11.79
C THR A 456 -6.85 74.68 12.06
N GLY A 457 -6.36 74.02 13.11
CA GLY A 457 -6.81 72.68 13.53
C GLY A 457 -8.32 72.63 13.83
N GLY A 458 -8.84 73.63 14.55
CA GLY A 458 -10.27 73.75 14.84
C GLY A 458 -11.13 73.97 13.58
N ASN A 459 -10.63 74.71 12.59
CA ASN A 459 -11.31 74.87 11.30
C ASN A 459 -11.24 73.60 10.43
N LEU A 460 -10.13 72.86 10.45
CA LEU A 460 -10.00 71.57 9.76
C LEU A 460 -10.94 70.50 10.34
N LEU A 461 -11.13 70.48 11.67
CA LEU A 461 -12.15 69.63 12.30
C LEU A 461 -13.57 70.00 11.84
N MET A 462 -13.90 71.30 11.74
CA MET A 462 -15.20 71.73 11.20
C MET A 462 -15.38 71.38 9.71
N ALA A 463 -14.31 71.44 8.91
CA ALA A 463 -14.33 70.96 7.52
C ALA A 463 -14.56 69.44 7.46
N GLY A 464 -13.88 68.65 8.30
CA GLY A 464 -14.10 67.21 8.42
C GLY A 464 -15.54 66.85 8.84
N VAL A 465 -16.15 67.64 9.73
CA VAL A 465 -17.59 67.52 10.08
C VAL A 465 -18.49 67.89 8.89
N GLY A 466 -18.17 68.94 8.14
CA GLY A 466 -18.90 69.31 6.91
C GLY A 466 -18.88 68.20 5.86
N PHE A 467 -17.71 67.65 5.54
CA PHE A 467 -17.57 66.49 4.65
C PHE A 467 -18.26 65.23 5.21
N SER A 468 -18.28 65.05 6.53
CA SER A 468 -19.02 63.96 7.18
C SER A 468 -20.52 64.06 6.88
N PHE A 469 -21.16 65.22 7.08
CA PHE A 469 -22.57 65.39 6.72
C PHE A 469 -22.82 65.28 5.20
N LEU A 470 -21.92 65.83 4.37
CA LEU A 470 -22.04 65.82 2.92
C LEU A 470 -22.03 64.40 2.32
N PHE A 471 -21.17 63.51 2.83
CA PHE A 471 -20.98 62.17 2.25
C PHE A 471 -21.65 61.03 3.04
N SER A 472 -21.98 61.19 4.33
CA SER A 472 -22.50 60.06 5.14
C SER A 472 -23.86 59.53 4.67
N TRP A 473 -24.72 60.37 4.08
CA TRP A 473 -26.00 59.91 3.53
C TRP A 473 -25.82 59.08 2.24
N VAL A 474 -24.85 59.45 1.40
CA VAL A 474 -24.42 58.70 0.21
C VAL A 474 -23.79 57.37 0.63
N LEU A 475 -22.85 57.41 1.57
CA LEU A 475 -22.19 56.22 2.11
C LEU A 475 -23.20 55.24 2.72
N MET A 476 -24.14 55.72 3.55
CA MET A 476 -25.19 54.85 4.10
C MET A 476 -26.14 54.33 3.01
N GLY A 477 -26.50 55.15 2.01
CA GLY A 477 -27.36 54.72 0.91
C GLY A 477 -26.74 53.57 0.11
N VAL A 478 -25.46 53.70 -0.25
CA VAL A 478 -24.71 52.66 -0.97
C VAL A 478 -24.48 51.43 -0.08
N ILE A 479 -24.12 51.59 1.20
CA ILE A 479 -23.98 50.47 2.13
C ILE A 479 -25.31 49.73 2.30
N THR A 480 -26.44 50.43 2.37
CA THR A 480 -27.78 49.83 2.50
C THR A 480 -28.15 49.04 1.25
N ALA A 481 -27.85 49.56 0.06
CA ALA A 481 -28.07 48.85 -1.21
C ALA A 481 -27.17 47.61 -1.35
N LEU A 482 -25.88 47.73 -1.04
CA LEU A 482 -24.93 46.61 -1.06
C LEU A 482 -25.26 45.54 -0.01
N PHE A 483 -25.74 45.95 1.16
CA PHE A 483 -26.19 45.04 2.22
C PHE A 483 -27.45 44.28 1.80
N LEU A 484 -28.45 44.95 1.23
CA LEU A 484 -29.67 44.31 0.75
C LEU A 484 -29.34 43.30 -0.35
N VAL A 485 -28.65 43.72 -1.41
CA VAL A 485 -28.31 42.82 -2.53
C VAL A 485 -27.36 41.70 -2.10
N GLY A 486 -26.25 42.03 -1.42
CA GLY A 486 -25.25 41.06 -1.02
C GLY A 486 -25.73 40.09 0.06
N GLY A 487 -26.52 40.55 1.02
CA GLY A 487 -27.09 39.71 2.07
C GLY A 487 -28.20 38.79 1.57
N SER A 488 -29.08 39.27 0.67
CA SER A 488 -30.06 38.40 0.00
C SER A 488 -29.38 37.37 -0.89
N LEU A 489 -28.31 37.72 -1.63
CA LEU A 489 -27.52 36.75 -2.40
C LEU A 489 -26.89 35.69 -1.49
N GLU A 490 -26.34 36.08 -0.35
CA GLU A 490 -25.76 35.15 0.61
C GLU A 490 -26.81 34.16 1.17
N LYS A 491 -27.97 34.68 1.59
CA LYS A 491 -29.05 33.89 2.24
C LYS A 491 -30.01 33.16 1.30
N LEU A 492 -30.05 33.50 0.01
CA LEU A 492 -30.90 32.84 -1.00
C LEU A 492 -30.12 32.03 -2.02
N VAL A 493 -28.81 32.27 -2.18
CA VAL A 493 -27.97 31.59 -3.20
C VAL A 493 -26.76 30.91 -2.56
N CYS A 494 -25.86 31.63 -1.88
CA CYS A 494 -24.60 31.05 -1.38
C CYS A 494 -24.82 29.94 -0.33
N GLU A 495 -25.54 30.25 0.74
CA GLU A 495 -25.81 29.32 1.85
C GLU A 495 -26.68 28.12 1.39
N PRO A 496 -27.75 28.29 0.59
CA PRO A 496 -28.50 27.17 -0.02
C PRO A 496 -27.69 26.32 -1.01
N PHE A 497 -26.68 26.88 -1.68
CA PHE A 497 -25.78 26.13 -2.55
C PHE A 497 -24.80 25.28 -1.72
N GLN A 498 -24.18 25.86 -0.69
CA GLN A 498 -23.27 25.16 0.23
C GLN A 498 -23.98 24.02 1.00
N THR A 499 -25.21 24.25 1.46
CA THR A 499 -26.05 23.25 2.16
C THR A 499 -26.72 22.25 1.22
N ARG A 500 -26.52 22.37 -0.11
CA ARG A 500 -27.13 21.55 -1.18
C ARG A 500 -28.66 21.71 -1.32
N GLN A 501 -29.30 22.62 -0.58
CA GLN A 501 -30.74 22.86 -0.66
C GLN A 501 -31.17 23.41 -2.03
N LEU A 502 -30.29 24.15 -2.72
CA LEU A 502 -30.58 24.65 -4.08
C LEU A 502 -30.72 23.51 -5.11
N PHE A 503 -30.02 22.38 -4.94
CA PHE A 503 -30.19 21.23 -5.84
C PHE A 503 -31.59 20.63 -5.71
N LYS A 504 -32.15 20.53 -4.50
CA LYS A 504 -33.55 20.12 -4.28
C LYS A 504 -34.55 20.98 -5.06
N VAL A 505 -34.25 22.27 -5.27
CA VAL A 505 -35.10 23.16 -6.07
C VAL A 505 -35.01 22.80 -7.55
N LEU A 506 -33.80 22.55 -8.10
CA LEU A 506 -33.62 22.08 -9.47
C LEU A 506 -34.26 20.70 -9.72
N ASP A 507 -34.39 19.89 -8.65
CA ASP A 507 -35.08 18.59 -8.63
C ASP A 507 -36.60 18.69 -8.43
N THR A 508 -37.19 19.89 -8.46
CA THR A 508 -38.65 20.08 -8.40
C THR A 508 -39.31 19.60 -9.70
N PRO A 509 -40.36 18.75 -9.63
CA PRO A 509 -40.95 18.17 -10.83
C PRO A 509 -41.47 19.21 -11.82
N ASN A 510 -41.14 19.02 -13.10
CA ASN A 510 -41.59 19.84 -14.23
C ASN A 510 -41.10 21.32 -14.22
N LEU A 511 -40.14 21.68 -13.36
CA LEU A 511 -39.72 23.08 -13.17
C LEU A 511 -39.05 23.72 -14.40
N VAL A 512 -38.17 22.98 -15.08
CA VAL A 512 -37.40 23.50 -16.24
C VAL A 512 -38.15 23.29 -17.57
N ASN A 513 -38.97 22.23 -17.64
CA ASN A 513 -39.76 21.86 -18.81
C ASN A 513 -40.98 21.05 -18.34
N SER A 514 -42.17 21.37 -18.84
CA SER A 514 -43.42 20.66 -18.50
C SER A 514 -43.43 19.18 -18.93
N ALA A 515 -42.49 18.76 -19.79
CA ALA A 515 -42.36 17.38 -20.26
C ALA A 515 -41.29 16.55 -19.52
N TRP A 516 -40.57 17.12 -18.54
CA TRP A 516 -39.49 16.43 -17.82
C TRP A 516 -39.73 16.43 -16.31
N ARG A 517 -39.81 15.25 -15.67
CA ARG A 517 -39.91 15.18 -14.20
C ARG A 517 -38.67 15.82 -13.57
N ASN A 518 -37.48 15.30 -13.88
CA ASN A 518 -36.22 15.82 -13.37
C ASN A 518 -35.37 16.37 -14.55
N PHE A 519 -34.66 17.49 -14.35
CA PHE A 519 -33.89 18.14 -15.41
C PHE A 519 -32.77 17.27 -16.00
N ILE A 520 -31.99 16.59 -15.16
CA ILE A 520 -30.82 15.80 -15.57
C ILE A 520 -31.19 14.64 -16.53
N PRO A 521 -32.10 13.70 -16.20
CA PRO A 521 -32.45 12.61 -17.11
C PRO A 521 -33.20 13.07 -18.36
N GLY A 522 -34.07 14.09 -18.23
CA GLY A 522 -34.79 14.67 -19.37
C GLY A 522 -33.87 15.25 -20.44
N TYR A 523 -32.74 15.86 -20.04
CA TYR A 523 -31.72 16.33 -20.98
C TYR A 523 -30.77 15.23 -21.44
N LEU A 524 -30.25 14.39 -20.53
CA LEU A 524 -29.15 13.47 -20.81
C LEU A 524 -29.57 12.18 -21.52
N TYR A 525 -30.77 11.67 -21.19
CA TYR A 525 -31.30 10.41 -21.69
C TYR A 525 -32.57 10.57 -22.53
N ASN A 526 -33.20 11.75 -22.50
CA ASN A 526 -34.54 11.99 -23.07
C ASN A 526 -35.61 11.04 -22.48
N ASP A 527 -35.39 10.60 -21.24
CA ASP A 527 -36.31 9.80 -20.43
C ASP A 527 -36.91 10.71 -19.34
N PRO A 528 -38.25 10.90 -19.33
CA PRO A 528 -38.91 11.77 -18.36
C PRO A 528 -39.30 11.06 -17.05
N GLU A 529 -39.22 9.73 -16.96
CA GLU A 529 -39.64 8.96 -15.77
C GLU A 529 -38.46 8.47 -14.91
N MET A 530 -37.25 8.39 -15.48
CA MET A 530 -36.03 7.97 -14.80
C MET A 530 -35.76 8.78 -13.52
N ASP A 531 -35.64 8.09 -12.38
CA ASP A 531 -35.41 8.72 -11.08
C ASP A 531 -33.93 9.04 -10.87
N LEU A 532 -33.49 10.19 -11.39
CA LEU A 532 -32.14 10.73 -11.21
C LEU A 532 -32.24 12.21 -10.83
N THR A 533 -31.68 12.57 -9.68
CA THR A 533 -31.71 13.95 -9.14
C THR A 533 -30.32 14.59 -9.20
N ALA A 534 -30.26 15.90 -9.37
CA ALA A 534 -29.04 16.69 -9.24
C ALA A 534 -28.43 16.55 -7.84
N TYR A 535 -29.27 16.49 -6.79
CA TYR A 535 -28.83 16.20 -5.43
C TYR A 535 -28.17 14.81 -5.30
N SER A 536 -28.79 13.75 -5.83
CA SER A 536 -28.24 12.39 -5.75
C SER A 536 -26.97 12.24 -6.58
N LEU A 537 -26.93 12.81 -7.78
CA LEU A 537 -25.73 12.84 -8.63
C LEU A 537 -24.57 13.55 -7.91
N TYR A 538 -24.81 14.75 -7.37
CA TYR A 538 -23.79 15.50 -6.63
C TYR A 538 -23.30 14.76 -5.39
N SER A 539 -24.18 14.18 -4.56
CA SER A 539 -23.73 13.44 -3.38
C SER A 539 -22.98 12.17 -3.77
N ASN A 540 -23.49 11.37 -4.71
CA ASN A 540 -22.81 10.15 -5.16
C ASN A 540 -21.39 10.45 -5.67
N CYS A 541 -21.20 11.50 -6.47
CA CYS A 541 -19.87 11.92 -6.92
C CYS A 541 -18.98 12.44 -5.78
N LYS A 542 -19.54 13.21 -4.82
CA LYS A 542 -18.80 13.67 -3.64
C LYS A 542 -18.38 12.53 -2.72
N ASP A 543 -19.22 11.51 -2.58
CA ASP A 543 -18.99 10.32 -1.77
C ASP A 543 -18.13 9.27 -2.54
N ASN A 544 -17.37 9.73 -3.54
CA ASN A 544 -16.45 8.98 -4.42
C ASN A 544 -17.04 7.74 -5.10
N ARG A 545 -18.34 7.75 -5.43
CA ARG A 545 -18.98 6.67 -6.18
C ARG A 545 -18.72 6.83 -7.67
N GLY A 546 -18.35 5.73 -8.32
CA GLY A 546 -18.15 5.71 -9.78
C GLY A 546 -19.39 6.12 -10.56
N ILE A 547 -19.19 6.81 -11.69
CA ILE A 547 -20.26 7.47 -12.46
C ILE A 547 -21.39 6.53 -12.90
N TYR A 548 -21.10 5.25 -13.09
CA TYR A 548 -22.08 4.20 -13.37
C TYR A 548 -23.19 4.13 -12.29
N SER A 549 -22.83 4.22 -11.01
CA SER A 549 -23.80 4.32 -9.91
C SER A 549 -24.35 5.73 -9.74
N ALA A 550 -23.55 6.78 -10.00
CA ALA A 550 -23.97 8.15 -9.76
C ALA A 550 -25.06 8.65 -10.73
N LEU A 551 -25.02 8.17 -11.99
CA LEU A 551 -25.99 8.46 -13.05
C LEU A 551 -27.09 7.39 -13.21
N HIS A 552 -27.15 6.38 -12.34
CA HIS A 552 -28.07 5.23 -12.48
C HIS A 552 -27.97 4.53 -13.86
N LEU A 553 -26.75 4.36 -14.39
CA LEU A 553 -26.52 3.67 -15.66
C LEU A 553 -26.92 2.18 -15.62
N ASP A 554 -27.15 1.61 -14.43
CA ASP A 554 -27.73 0.28 -14.24
C ASP A 554 -29.14 0.13 -14.85
N LYS A 555 -29.89 1.23 -14.96
CA LYS A 555 -31.22 1.26 -15.60
C LYS A 555 -31.14 1.17 -17.12
N ILE A 556 -30.05 1.66 -17.71
CA ILE A 556 -29.80 1.69 -19.16
C ILE A 556 -29.02 0.44 -19.58
N PHE A 557 -28.08 0.00 -18.74
CA PHE A 557 -27.23 -1.15 -18.98
C PHE A 557 -26.85 -1.84 -17.66
N ASN A 558 -27.53 -2.95 -17.32
CA ASN A 558 -27.27 -3.70 -16.10
C ASN A 558 -26.08 -4.66 -16.25
N ILE A 559 -24.88 -4.25 -15.81
CA ILE A 559 -23.66 -5.07 -15.85
C ILE A 559 -23.83 -6.36 -15.02
N SER A 560 -24.53 -6.30 -13.88
CA SER A 560 -24.67 -7.44 -12.98
C SER A 560 -25.44 -8.61 -13.59
N ALA A 561 -26.39 -8.36 -14.49
CA ALA A 561 -27.13 -9.41 -15.19
C ALA A 561 -26.22 -10.31 -16.05
N PHE A 562 -25.18 -9.72 -16.65
CA PHE A 562 -24.21 -10.44 -17.48
C PHE A 562 -23.12 -11.11 -16.62
N LEU A 563 -22.63 -10.46 -15.56
CA LEU A 563 -21.67 -11.06 -14.62
C LEU A 563 -22.24 -12.28 -13.87
N ASN A 564 -23.56 -12.32 -13.66
CA ASN A 564 -24.22 -13.38 -12.89
C ASN A 564 -24.52 -14.66 -13.71
N THR A 565 -24.17 -14.72 -15.00
CA THR A 565 -24.70 -15.75 -15.91
C THR A 565 -23.64 -16.52 -16.71
N SER A 566 -23.58 -17.83 -16.50
CA SER A 566 -22.97 -18.87 -17.36
C SER A 566 -21.45 -18.91 -17.60
N VAL A 567 -20.69 -17.82 -17.52
CA VAL A 567 -19.24 -17.81 -17.88
C VAL A 567 -18.40 -18.80 -17.05
N VAL A 568 -18.72 -19.01 -15.77
CA VAL A 568 -18.05 -19.98 -14.88
C VAL A 568 -18.51 -21.44 -15.15
N SER A 569 -18.68 -21.80 -16.42
CA SER A 569 -18.96 -23.18 -16.85
C SER A 569 -17.70 -23.98 -17.19
N GLY A 570 -16.53 -23.33 -17.28
CA GLY A 570 -15.25 -23.98 -17.58
C GLY A 570 -14.86 -25.09 -16.59
N SER A 571 -15.19 -24.91 -15.30
CA SER A 571 -14.98 -25.92 -14.25
C SER A 571 -15.64 -27.27 -14.58
N ARG A 572 -16.84 -27.27 -15.17
CA ARG A 572 -17.57 -28.49 -15.55
C ARG A 572 -16.88 -29.29 -16.67
N LYS A 573 -16.00 -28.67 -17.48
CA LYS A 573 -15.17 -29.41 -18.44
C LYS A 573 -14.03 -30.18 -17.77
N PHE A 574 -13.61 -29.78 -16.57
CA PHE A 574 -12.61 -30.50 -15.77
C PHE A 574 -13.21 -31.59 -14.87
N GLU A 575 -14.50 -31.53 -14.52
CA GLU A 575 -15.17 -32.57 -13.70
C GLU A 575 -15.12 -33.98 -14.34
N GLY A 576 -14.95 -34.06 -15.66
CA GLY A 576 -14.76 -35.32 -16.40
C GLY A 576 -13.29 -35.79 -16.52
N MET A 577 -12.31 -34.99 -16.09
CA MET A 577 -10.88 -35.29 -16.30
C MET A 577 -10.42 -36.43 -15.38
N LYS A 578 -10.02 -37.55 -15.99
CA LYS A 578 -9.42 -38.70 -15.30
C LYS A 578 -8.20 -39.16 -16.09
N VAL A 579 -7.03 -39.04 -15.48
CA VAL A 579 -5.77 -39.57 -16.02
C VAL A 579 -5.73 -41.08 -15.73
N ASP A 580 -5.47 -41.88 -16.76
CA ASP A 580 -5.27 -43.32 -16.66
C ASP A 580 -3.77 -43.64 -16.62
N LEU A 581 -3.28 -43.99 -15.43
CA LEU A 581 -1.88 -44.29 -15.17
C LEU A 581 -1.48 -45.74 -15.50
N ARG A 582 -2.42 -46.58 -15.98
CA ARG A 582 -2.16 -48.00 -16.29
C ARG A 582 -1.16 -48.25 -17.43
N GLY A 583 -0.78 -47.21 -18.16
CA GLY A 583 0.30 -47.25 -19.15
C GLY A 583 1.71 -47.21 -18.54
N ILE A 584 1.86 -46.84 -17.26
CA ILE A 584 3.16 -46.76 -16.59
C ILE A 584 3.55 -48.15 -16.08
N ILE A 585 4.66 -48.69 -16.60
CA ILE A 585 5.16 -50.03 -16.22
C ILE A 585 6.45 -49.85 -15.41
N LEU A 586 6.32 -49.89 -14.09
CA LEU A 586 7.44 -49.68 -13.15
C LEU A 586 8.43 -50.86 -13.11
N LEU A 587 7.95 -52.08 -13.36
CA LEU A 587 8.78 -53.29 -13.43
C LEU A 587 8.11 -54.30 -14.36
N GLU A 588 8.80 -54.71 -15.41
CA GLU A 588 8.33 -55.75 -16.32
C GLU A 588 8.23 -57.12 -15.61
N SER A 589 7.40 -58.02 -16.13
CA SER A 589 7.20 -59.36 -15.53
C SER A 589 8.48 -60.17 -15.43
N GLU A 590 9.43 -59.93 -16.34
CA GLU A 590 10.78 -60.50 -16.36
C GLU A 590 11.61 -60.06 -15.15
N GLY A 591 11.75 -58.75 -14.90
CA GLY A 591 12.47 -58.23 -13.72
C GLY A 591 11.82 -58.66 -12.40
N LYS A 592 10.49 -58.76 -12.36
CA LYS A 592 9.78 -59.34 -11.21
C LYS A 592 10.12 -60.82 -11.01
N GLN A 593 10.18 -61.61 -12.08
CA GLN A 593 10.53 -63.02 -12.01
C GLN A 593 12.01 -63.21 -11.64
N ASN A 594 12.91 -62.35 -12.11
CA ASN A 594 14.32 -62.35 -11.76
C ASN A 594 14.54 -62.16 -10.24
N LEU A 595 13.91 -61.14 -9.63
CA LEU A 595 13.91 -60.93 -8.18
C LEU A 595 13.38 -62.15 -7.41
N ILE A 596 12.32 -62.80 -7.92
CA ILE A 596 11.77 -64.02 -7.32
C ILE A 596 12.76 -65.20 -7.45
N SER A 597 13.46 -65.34 -8.58
CA SER A 597 14.49 -66.37 -8.78
C SER A 597 15.68 -66.16 -7.85
N PHE A 598 16.13 -64.92 -7.60
CA PHE A 598 17.19 -64.62 -6.65
C PHE A 598 16.89 -65.14 -5.23
N THR A 599 15.64 -65.03 -4.76
CA THR A 599 15.21 -65.59 -3.46
C THR A 599 15.20 -67.12 -3.39
N LYS A 600 15.44 -67.82 -4.51
CA LYS A 600 15.43 -69.29 -4.62
C LYS A 600 16.81 -69.90 -4.91
N THR A 601 17.85 -69.08 -4.95
CA THR A 601 19.25 -69.49 -5.11
C THR A 601 19.74 -70.41 -3.99
N GLY A 602 19.24 -70.21 -2.76
CA GLY A 602 19.67 -70.94 -1.56
C GLY A 602 20.84 -70.28 -0.82
N ILE A 603 21.18 -69.02 -1.12
CA ILE A 603 22.21 -68.25 -0.37
C ILE A 603 21.87 -68.20 1.14
N ASN A 604 20.58 -68.05 1.46
CA ASN A 604 20.04 -68.02 2.82
C ASN A 604 20.10 -69.37 3.55
N GLU A 605 20.54 -70.44 2.88
CA GLU A 605 20.71 -71.79 3.44
C GLU A 605 22.19 -72.12 3.69
N ILE A 606 23.11 -71.22 3.34
CA ILE A 606 24.54 -71.34 3.62
C ILE A 606 24.79 -71.03 5.10
N ASP A 607 25.40 -71.98 5.82
CA ASP A 607 25.80 -71.78 7.22
C ASP A 607 27.08 -70.92 7.33
N PHE A 608 26.94 -69.62 7.08
CA PHE A 608 28.01 -68.63 7.25
C PHE A 608 28.58 -68.59 8.68
N ALA A 609 27.85 -69.08 9.69
CA ALA A 609 28.38 -69.17 11.06
C ALA A 609 29.46 -70.27 11.15
N ALA A 610 29.31 -71.41 10.47
CA ALA A 610 30.35 -72.44 10.39
C ALA A 610 31.63 -71.94 9.69
N TYR A 611 31.50 -71.21 8.56
CA TYR A 611 32.67 -70.60 7.90
C TYR A 611 33.36 -69.58 8.82
N LEU A 612 32.59 -68.71 9.49
CA LEU A 612 33.13 -67.73 10.43
C LEU A 612 33.75 -68.40 11.67
N GLU A 613 33.22 -69.51 12.16
CA GLU A 613 33.82 -70.25 13.28
C GLU A 613 35.17 -70.84 12.88
N GLU A 614 35.29 -71.44 11.69
CA GLU A 614 36.57 -71.96 11.17
C GLU A 614 37.58 -70.85 10.83
N VAL A 615 37.15 -69.71 10.29
CA VAL A 615 38.06 -68.58 9.97
C VAL A 615 38.51 -67.83 11.23
N ASN A 616 37.69 -67.74 12.28
CA ASN A 616 38.10 -67.18 13.57
C ASN A 616 38.98 -68.13 14.41
N LYS A 617 39.09 -69.41 14.03
CA LYS A 617 40.15 -70.31 14.56
C LYS A 617 41.47 -69.91 13.91
N GLY A 618 42.28 -69.16 14.64
CA GLY A 618 43.57 -68.63 14.16
C GLY A 618 44.42 -69.69 13.43
N VAL A 619 44.99 -69.31 12.28
CA VAL A 619 45.54 -70.18 11.23
C VAL A 619 46.41 -71.35 11.73
N THR A 620 47.12 -71.16 12.85
CA THR A 620 47.81 -72.22 13.60
C THR A 620 47.46 -72.13 15.09
N ARG A 621 47.51 -73.26 15.81
CA ARG A 621 47.13 -73.36 17.24
C ARG A 621 47.97 -72.51 18.22
N ILE A 622 48.99 -71.83 17.72
CA ILE A 622 49.91 -70.96 18.42
C ILE A 622 50.18 -69.75 17.52
N ASN A 623 50.39 -68.56 18.11
CA ASN A 623 50.89 -67.41 17.36
C ASN A 623 52.32 -67.76 16.88
N LEU A 624 52.50 -67.79 15.57
CA LEU A 624 53.77 -68.18 14.97
C LEU A 624 54.89 -67.23 15.42
N VAL A 625 54.65 -65.91 15.46
CA VAL A 625 55.63 -64.90 15.88
C VAL A 625 56.17 -65.18 17.29
N ASP A 626 55.33 -65.69 18.18
CA ASP A 626 55.70 -66.06 19.54
C ASP A 626 56.42 -67.42 19.60
N PHE A 627 55.95 -68.42 18.83
CA PHE A 627 56.60 -69.73 18.75
C PHE A 627 58.02 -69.65 18.19
N ALA A 628 58.23 -68.86 17.12
CA ALA A 628 59.55 -68.56 16.59
C ALA A 628 60.47 -67.97 17.67
N SER A 629 59.96 -66.99 18.42
CA SER A 629 60.70 -66.34 19.51
C SER A 629 61.09 -67.30 20.64
N GLN A 630 60.27 -68.32 20.90
CA GLN A 630 60.55 -69.36 21.91
C GLN A 630 61.57 -70.40 21.42
N LEU A 631 61.51 -70.80 20.15
CA LEU A 631 62.45 -71.77 19.57
C LEU A 631 63.88 -71.22 19.52
N ASP A 632 64.04 -69.94 19.15
CA ASP A 632 65.33 -69.22 19.21
C ASP A 632 65.93 -69.26 20.63
N ALA A 633 65.11 -68.97 21.65
CA ALA A 633 65.55 -68.87 23.04
C ALA A 633 65.93 -70.22 23.68
N GLN A 634 65.34 -71.33 23.22
CA GLN A 634 65.76 -72.68 23.63
C GLN A 634 67.01 -73.14 22.90
N ALA A 635 67.18 -72.75 21.62
CA ALA A 635 68.40 -73.05 20.86
C ALA A 635 69.65 -72.40 21.47
N ASP A 636 69.56 -71.15 21.97
CA ASP A 636 70.69 -70.44 22.60
C ASP A 636 71.25 -71.12 23.87
N GLN A 637 70.48 -71.99 24.52
CA GLN A 637 70.89 -72.68 25.76
C GLN A 637 71.72 -73.96 25.50
N LEU A 638 71.78 -74.42 24.25
CA LEU A 638 72.57 -75.59 23.85
C LEU A 638 74.04 -75.23 23.60
N PHE A 639 74.91 -76.25 23.63
CA PHE A 639 76.31 -76.08 23.22
C PHE A 639 76.40 -75.65 21.75
N LYS A 640 77.37 -74.77 21.45
CA LYS A 640 77.63 -74.29 20.08
C LYS A 640 78.03 -75.46 19.17
N GLY A 641 77.17 -75.77 18.21
CA GLY A 641 77.31 -76.91 17.32
C GLY A 641 76.18 -76.98 16.27
N THR A 642 76.16 -78.07 15.50
CA THR A 642 75.19 -78.34 14.43
C THR A 642 73.73 -78.20 14.86
N LEU A 643 73.39 -78.76 16.03
CA LEU A 643 72.03 -78.76 16.58
C LEU A 643 71.49 -77.34 16.83
N GLN A 644 72.28 -76.48 17.49
CA GLN A 644 71.89 -75.10 17.81
C GLN A 644 71.59 -74.28 16.54
N THR A 645 72.48 -74.33 15.56
CA THR A 645 72.33 -73.59 14.28
C THR A 645 71.10 -74.08 13.49
N SER A 646 70.81 -75.39 13.54
CA SER A 646 69.63 -75.96 12.89
C SER A 646 68.31 -75.43 13.46
N LEU A 647 68.19 -75.33 14.80
CA LEU A 647 66.96 -74.87 15.44
C LEU A 647 66.63 -73.41 15.09
N LYS A 648 67.61 -72.50 15.14
CA LYS A 648 67.40 -71.07 14.84
C LYS A 648 66.96 -70.79 13.40
N GLY A 649 67.43 -71.60 12.45
CA GLY A 649 67.03 -71.46 11.04
C GLY A 649 65.52 -71.58 10.81
N HIS A 650 64.79 -72.26 11.70
CA HIS A 650 63.34 -72.46 11.60
C HIS A 650 62.50 -71.28 12.13
N ALA A 651 63.08 -70.38 12.93
CA ALA A 651 62.34 -69.31 13.59
C ALA A 651 62.09 -68.08 12.70
N ASN A 652 63.06 -67.69 11.86
CA ASN A 652 63.01 -66.37 11.21
C ASN A 652 62.02 -66.29 10.03
N THR A 653 61.71 -67.43 9.40
CA THR A 653 60.75 -67.60 8.28
C THR A 653 59.32 -67.11 8.58
N ILE A 654 59.00 -66.94 9.87
CA ILE A 654 57.63 -66.86 10.38
C ILE A 654 57.07 -65.43 10.49
N ARG A 655 57.90 -64.38 10.62
CA ARG A 655 57.44 -63.05 11.10
C ARG A 655 56.86 -62.07 10.05
N GLN A 656 56.78 -62.42 8.77
CA GLN A 656 56.63 -61.45 7.64
C GLN A 656 55.17 -61.03 7.20
N ILE A 657 54.16 -60.82 8.07
CA ILE A 657 52.70 -60.95 7.67
C ILE A 657 51.58 -59.86 8.24
N HIS A 658 51.50 -58.43 8.15
CA HIS A 658 50.68 -57.49 9.14
C HIS A 658 49.97 -55.93 9.27
N ILE A 659 49.61 -54.81 8.45
CA ILE A 659 49.22 -53.33 8.98
C ILE A 659 48.09 -52.29 8.31
N GLN A 660 47.39 -51.19 8.93
CA GLN A 660 46.25 -50.18 8.38
C GLN A 660 45.94 -48.52 8.65
N GLN A 661 44.77 -47.87 9.19
CA GLN A 661 43.82 -46.62 8.78
C GLN A 661 43.66 -45.02 9.35
N VAL A 662 42.50 -44.17 9.21
CA VAL A 662 42.22 -42.57 9.22
C VAL A 662 40.82 -41.76 9.67
N ILE A 663 40.52 -40.34 9.69
CA ILE A 663 39.22 -39.54 10.26
C ILE A 663 38.33 -38.11 9.78
N PRO A 664 38.13 -36.77 10.31
CA PRO A 664 36.82 -35.81 10.47
C PRO A 664 36.57 -34.15 10.15
N LEU A 665 35.37 -33.34 10.39
CA LEU A 665 34.88 -31.81 10.09
C LEU A 665 33.64 -31.03 10.95
N GLU A 666 32.86 -29.79 10.94
CA GLU A 666 32.51 -28.27 10.44
C GLU A 666 31.27 -27.36 11.19
N GLN A 667 30.50 -26.11 11.11
CA GLN A 667 30.10 -24.67 10.44
C GLN A 667 29.07 -23.48 11.16
N SER A 668 28.53 -22.23 10.62
CA SER A 668 27.64 -20.98 11.24
C SER A 668 26.76 -19.79 10.35
N MET A 669 26.00 -18.55 10.48
CA MET A 669 25.38 -17.25 11.29
C MET A 669 24.11 -16.29 10.61
N VAL A 670 23.41 -15.00 10.73
CA VAL A 670 23.04 -13.56 11.46
C VAL A 670 21.93 -12.45 10.73
N ILE A 671 21.20 -11.18 10.90
CA ILE A 671 20.53 -9.93 11.75
C ILE A 671 19.58 -8.71 10.93
N TYR A 672 18.82 -7.45 11.09
CA TYR A 672 18.28 -6.10 11.90
C TYR A 672 17.01 -5.00 11.42
N PRO A 673 16.58 -3.71 11.98
CA PRO A 673 15.30 -2.67 11.86
C PRO A 673 15.27 -1.02 11.41
N CYS A 674 14.42 0.19 11.47
CA CYS A 674 13.21 1.12 12.07
C CYS A 674 12.55 2.45 11.20
N PHE A 675 11.74 3.67 11.33
CA PHE A 675 11.03 4.91 12.17
C PHE A 675 9.79 5.89 11.48
N ILE A 676 9.07 7.16 11.65
CA ILE A 676 8.96 8.71 12.16
C ILE A 676 7.54 9.68 12.28
N ASP A 677 7.32 11.11 12.10
CA ASP A 677 6.22 12.21 12.68
C ASP A 677 5.69 13.71 12.02
N ASN A 678 4.65 14.62 12.50
CA ASN A 678 4.08 16.09 12.05
C ASN A 678 2.95 17.03 12.91
N THR A 679 2.22 18.29 12.78
CA THR A 679 1.88 19.68 12.02
C THR A 679 0.91 20.92 12.67
N PHE A 680 0.49 22.20 12.11
CA PHE A 680 -0.30 23.48 12.76
C PHE A 680 -0.83 24.93 12.01
N TRP A 681 -1.98 25.78 12.28
CA TRP A 681 -2.30 27.39 12.12
C TRP A 681 -3.80 28.20 12.16
N PHE A 682 -4.05 29.63 12.34
CA PHE A 682 -5.36 30.59 12.12
C PHE A 682 -5.54 32.25 12.43
N GLY A 683 -6.48 33.18 11.86
CA GLY A 683 -7.21 34.53 12.42
C GLY A 683 -7.48 36.06 11.75
N LEU A 684 -8.61 36.96 11.91
CA LEU A 684 -8.83 38.52 11.56
C LEU A 684 -10.12 39.54 11.78
N GLY A 685 -11.44 39.25 11.86
CA GLY A 685 -12.57 40.11 11.30
C GLY A 685 -13.13 41.48 11.85
N CYS A 686 -12.65 42.12 12.92
CA CYS A 686 -13.47 43.04 13.76
C CYS A 686 -13.67 44.53 13.36
N SER A 687 -13.38 44.97 12.13
CA SER A 687 -12.92 46.36 11.88
C SER A 687 -13.97 47.46 11.56
N THR A 688 -15.18 47.14 11.11
CA THR A 688 -16.12 48.14 10.52
C THR A 688 -17.04 48.86 11.52
N LEU A 689 -17.26 48.31 12.71
CA LEU A 689 -18.26 48.80 13.69
C LEU A 689 -17.97 50.17 14.32
N PHE A 690 -16.78 50.74 14.10
CA PHE A 690 -16.25 51.86 14.91
C PHE A 690 -16.31 53.25 14.26
N LEU A 691 -17.04 53.43 13.15
CA LEU A 691 -17.10 54.72 12.42
C LEU A 691 -17.92 55.82 13.13
N LEU A 692 -19.07 55.48 13.73
CA LEU A 692 -19.99 56.45 14.32
C LEU A 692 -19.43 57.27 15.51
N PRO A 693 -18.64 56.72 16.45
CA PRO A 693 -18.06 57.50 17.55
C PRO A 693 -17.17 58.66 17.11
N SER A 694 -16.49 58.53 15.96
CA SER A 694 -15.50 59.49 15.47
C SER A 694 -16.10 60.88 15.21
N ILE A 695 -17.28 60.94 14.58
CA ILE A 695 -17.95 62.19 14.20
C ILE A 695 -18.31 63.04 15.45
N ILE A 696 -18.82 62.39 16.50
CA ILE A 696 -19.25 63.05 17.75
C ILE A 696 -18.05 63.67 18.49
N LEU A 697 -16.88 63.04 18.40
CA LEU A 697 -15.63 63.54 19.00
C LEU A 697 -15.12 64.78 18.27
N SER A 698 -15.08 64.79 16.94
CA SER A 698 -14.59 65.93 16.14
C SER A 698 -15.38 67.21 16.38
N VAL A 699 -16.71 67.14 16.43
CA VAL A 699 -17.58 68.31 16.71
C VAL A 699 -17.25 68.94 18.07
N LYS A 700 -16.98 68.11 19.09
CA LYS A 700 -16.62 68.60 20.43
C LYS A 700 -15.21 69.17 20.48
N LEU A 701 -14.25 68.58 19.77
CA LEU A 701 -12.86 69.01 19.77
C LEU A 701 -12.61 70.29 18.95
N ALA A 702 -13.40 70.54 17.89
CA ALA A 702 -13.33 71.79 17.12
C ALA A 702 -13.45 73.05 18.00
N LYS A 703 -14.32 73.01 19.03
CA LYS A 703 -14.50 74.12 19.99
C LYS A 703 -13.29 74.40 20.88
N PHE A 704 -12.42 73.40 21.13
CA PHE A 704 -11.23 73.56 21.97
C PHE A 704 -10.02 74.14 21.24
N TYR A 705 -10.08 74.25 19.90
CA TYR A 705 -8.95 74.70 19.08
C TYR A 705 -9.22 75.99 18.28
N ARG A 706 -10.48 76.26 17.88
CA ARG A 706 -10.84 77.56 17.26
C ARG A 706 -10.58 78.74 18.20
N ARG A 707 -10.13 79.86 17.65
CA ARG A 707 -10.05 81.16 18.32
C ARG A 707 -11.45 81.76 18.45
N MET A 708 -11.70 82.49 19.54
CA MET A 708 -12.96 83.20 19.81
C MET A 708 -12.78 84.70 19.62
N ASP A 709 -13.86 85.43 19.35
CA ASP A 709 -13.82 86.88 19.12
C ASP A 709 -14.20 87.71 20.36
N THR A 710 -14.75 87.08 21.41
CA THR A 710 -15.04 87.67 22.72
C THR A 710 -14.65 86.75 23.88
N GLU A 711 -14.45 87.35 25.06
CA GLU A 711 -14.39 86.71 26.38
C GLU A 711 -15.52 87.28 27.24
N ASP A 712 -16.11 86.43 28.09
CA ASP A 712 -17.03 86.88 29.14
C ASP A 712 -16.25 86.98 30.46
N ASP A 713 -16.23 88.18 31.06
CA ASP A 713 -15.78 88.36 32.44
C ASP A 713 -16.81 87.73 33.40
N TRP A 714 -16.44 86.61 34.03
CA TRP A 714 -17.22 85.99 35.11
C TRP A 714 -16.47 86.10 36.44
N SER A 715 -16.92 87.04 37.27
CA SER A 715 -16.66 87.11 38.72
C SER A 715 -17.61 86.19 39.49
#